data_AF-A0A3N4CWC1-F1
#
_entry.id   AF-A0A3N4CWC1-F1
#
_cell.length_a   1.000
_cell.length_b   1.000
_cell.length_c   1.000
_cell.angle_alpha   90.00
_cell.angle_beta   90.00
_cell.angle_gamma   90.00
#
_symmetry.space_group_name_H-M   'P 1'
#
loop_
_entity.id
_entity.type
_entity.pdbx_description
1 polymer ?
#
loop_
_entity_poly.entity_id
_entity_poly.type
_entity_poly.pdbx_seq_one_letter_code
_entity_poly.pdbx_strand_id
1 'polypeptide(L)'
;MKLLKRIVFGMLAALVTAVSGIVLIPRPAQADYATGGRGYFVKSVVWAEWGNKGDIIPASGLTKTQYTQVGSTTLALECTLSQPDSGSGYGYNQNTTLDVWTAGSWRKDGLDDLYNRGGTGTNNRMTNAIHTKYAKTTVSFKVSCSAIVSGPGFPAGGQRVPVDGMVVADAESSDPNPDEYIKVETSSNAQWRVLDRIRDSGCTSTTLAQQSTSGGSRTLTLLPGGVTCPNTGPTVAMVASNVSEATITMFGQGQAAAAVGAVINLDYGDAPISYGAAAAQYLTGWNGSSLPDGTTDAFSTRLAWPPRNPDVMLGRRIDPEPVNPVNGDGTQDDKNPASPNDEDAISGTPLYHVIQGGGTATQEIVCTGRGHNRGWVDWNRNGVFDEAEASDTVQCAGGRATLTWSIPQDAVTGNSYLRLRAAAAADSLTSPTGLTVTGEVEDHKVQISTYELEISKTSDALVGKKFAGDEVTYTVTAKNPSRTPFTNTSPAYVFDDLRGVLDDATVITGSLQATVGNSSRGDVVFDSNTSRIAWRGTLAPNETLTLTYRVRLKVGGDRDLRNVAWGQAGVATPATNVTCENRTAEGRDGSTNHPCAAERYQLMSLLKTFQNNYDPAPNAADWTLTATGNFGGETGDTERVVPGNTAVTNANTFVVPVGESFQFKEKAAPEVMKGYEFLNPGVTAVGGNQVELVNRDKPASAKWTKTDSETGELIGESEWTLKGPTAPGGLVITDCIAADRSLCTGPDKDPGAGSFLLEELKWGEHTLTEVAPPPGYVLSNFSEQIVRLSSTDTGSEPFEIGAIPNDRLPGSISWRKTESGTTNPLAGSVWKLTNASGATITDITDCVAPGSCTGPDQDPAPGSFRVERLSWGTWTLTETGAPLGYLLTTREETLQIGSQAVHQTVKDPFENTRAPVPVLPLTGGTPSDIYHYSGGGLLIVAAALVLLKRCRRNKHS
;
A
#
# COMPACT_ATOMS: atom_id res chain seq x y z
N MET A 1 78.72 -33.73 -24.18
CA MET A 1 79.06 -33.06 -25.46
C MET A 1 78.07 -31.92 -25.65
N LYS A 2 78.47 -30.67 -25.33
CA LYS A 2 78.85 -29.66 -26.35
C LYS A 2 77.82 -29.63 -27.50
N LEU A 3 76.89 -28.68 -27.48
CA LEU A 3 77.05 -27.35 -28.13
C LEU A 3 76.98 -27.47 -29.66
N LEU A 4 75.83 -27.13 -30.24
CA LEU A 4 75.61 -26.42 -31.53
C LEU A 4 74.15 -26.66 -31.96
N LYS A 5 73.24 -25.75 -31.65
CA LYS A 5 72.84 -24.58 -32.46
C LYS A 5 71.63 -24.88 -33.35
N ARG A 6 70.56 -24.13 -33.02
CA ARG A 6 69.47 -23.63 -33.87
C ARG A 6 68.20 -24.47 -33.96
N ILE A 7 67.42 -24.32 -32.89
CA ILE A 7 65.99 -23.97 -32.95
C ILE A 7 65.75 -23.03 -34.14
N VAL A 8 65.18 -23.52 -35.23
CA VAL A 8 64.09 -22.97 -36.06
C VAL A 8 63.72 -24.09 -37.04
N PHE A 9 62.69 -24.87 -36.71
CA PHE A 9 61.99 -25.74 -37.65
C PHE A 9 60.51 -25.42 -37.51
N GLY A 10 60.03 -24.53 -38.36
CA GLY A 10 58.68 -23.96 -38.31
C GLY A 10 58.52 -22.61 -39.04
N MET A 11 59.38 -22.31 -40.02
CA MET A 11 59.25 -21.19 -40.96
C MET A 11 60.09 -21.54 -42.19
N LEU A 12 59.46 -21.97 -43.28
CA LEU A 12 59.89 -21.72 -44.68
C LEU A 12 58.92 -22.42 -45.66
N ALA A 13 57.68 -21.95 -45.69
CA ALA A 13 56.80 -22.10 -46.85
C ALA A 13 55.97 -20.83 -46.93
N ALA A 14 55.96 -20.18 -48.11
CA ALA A 14 55.27 -18.93 -48.44
C ALA A 14 55.98 -17.61 -48.03
N LEU A 15 57.11 -17.29 -48.70
CA LEU A 15 57.50 -15.88 -48.87
C LEU A 15 58.43 -15.66 -50.07
N VAL A 16 57.92 -15.73 -51.31
CA VAL A 16 58.33 -14.90 -52.48
C VAL A 16 57.23 -15.02 -53.55
N THR A 17 56.18 -14.21 -53.45
CA THR A 17 55.35 -13.64 -54.56
C THR A 17 54.13 -12.93 -53.94
N ALA A 18 54.35 -11.75 -53.36
CA ALA A 18 53.26 -10.82 -53.03
C ALA A 18 53.73 -9.37 -53.27
N VAL A 19 54.40 -9.15 -54.41
CA VAL A 19 54.58 -7.83 -55.01
C VAL A 19 54.23 -7.99 -56.48
N SER A 20 52.94 -8.05 -56.76
CA SER A 20 52.33 -7.83 -58.09
C SER A 20 50.82 -7.94 -57.92
N GLY A 21 50.12 -6.90 -58.34
CA GLY A 21 48.65 -6.91 -58.44
C GLY A 21 47.94 -6.08 -57.39
N ILE A 22 48.31 -4.81 -57.20
CA ILE A 22 47.24 -3.81 -57.12
C ILE A 22 46.60 -3.82 -58.51
N VAL A 23 45.68 -4.76 -58.71
CA VAL A 23 44.65 -4.57 -59.71
C VAL A 23 43.85 -3.41 -59.14
N LEU A 24 44.12 -2.20 -59.62
CA LEU A 24 43.11 -1.16 -59.65
C LEU A 24 41.95 -1.79 -60.42
N ILE A 25 41.04 -2.45 -59.70
CA ILE A 25 39.74 -2.80 -60.27
C ILE A 25 39.19 -1.44 -60.69
N PRO A 26 39.00 -1.16 -61.99
CA PRO A 26 38.36 0.08 -62.38
C PRO A 26 37.03 0.11 -61.64
N ARG A 27 36.84 1.14 -60.80
CA ARG A 27 35.52 1.37 -60.20
C ARG A 27 34.56 1.44 -61.39
N PRO A 28 33.50 0.64 -61.44
CA PRO A 28 32.49 0.83 -62.48
C PRO A 28 32.02 2.29 -62.39
N ALA A 29 31.85 2.97 -63.52
CA ALA A 29 31.28 4.32 -63.56
C ALA A 29 30.02 4.36 -62.67
N GLN A 30 30.02 5.26 -61.70
CA GLN A 30 29.11 5.30 -60.56
C GLN A 30 28.37 6.63 -60.62
N ALA A 31 27.03 6.57 -60.68
CA ALA A 31 26.16 7.73 -60.66
C ALA A 31 26.31 8.47 -59.32
N ASP A 32 27.02 9.58 -59.28
CA ASP A 32 27.36 10.27 -58.01
C ASP A 32 27.01 11.76 -58.12
N TYR A 33 26.89 12.44 -56.99
CA TYR A 33 26.59 13.87 -56.97
C TYR A 33 27.64 14.64 -57.78
N ALA A 34 27.21 15.77 -58.34
CA ALA A 34 28.17 16.73 -58.88
C ALA A 34 28.99 17.29 -57.70
N THR A 35 30.30 17.45 -57.88
CA THR A 35 31.18 18.02 -56.85
C THR A 35 31.44 19.52 -57.07
N GLY A 36 30.87 20.07 -58.14
CA GLY A 36 31.01 21.47 -58.53
C GLY A 36 30.01 21.85 -59.63
N GLY A 37 30.04 23.11 -60.02
CA GLY A 37 29.06 23.69 -60.94
C GLY A 37 28.29 24.83 -60.29
N ARG A 38 27.46 25.52 -61.10
CA ARG A 38 26.68 26.68 -60.68
C ARG A 38 25.22 26.35 -60.34
N GLY A 39 24.80 25.10 -60.52
CA GLY A 39 23.45 24.67 -60.19
C GLY A 39 23.16 24.82 -58.69
N TYR A 40 21.92 25.16 -58.36
CA TYR A 40 21.49 25.24 -56.97
C TYR A 40 21.37 23.84 -56.33
N PHE A 41 21.03 22.84 -57.13
CA PHE A 41 20.77 21.47 -56.66
C PHE A 41 21.97 20.52 -56.82
N VAL A 42 23.20 21.05 -56.87
CA VAL A 42 24.44 20.26 -57.00
C VAL A 42 24.55 19.17 -55.92
N LYS A 43 24.10 19.47 -54.70
CA LYS A 43 24.09 18.56 -53.54
C LYS A 43 22.88 17.61 -53.49
N SER A 44 21.90 17.76 -54.38
CA SER A 44 20.61 17.03 -54.32
C SER A 44 20.34 16.12 -55.51
N VAL A 45 20.95 16.38 -56.67
CA VAL A 45 20.74 15.58 -57.88
C VAL A 45 21.81 14.50 -57.99
N VAL A 46 21.39 13.24 -57.92
CA VAL A 46 22.22 12.07 -58.26
C VAL A 46 22.05 11.78 -59.74
N TRP A 47 23.11 11.99 -60.52
CA TRP A 47 23.08 11.81 -61.98
C TRP A 47 23.44 10.38 -62.39
N ALA A 48 22.61 9.73 -63.20
CA ALA A 48 22.85 8.35 -63.66
C ALA A 48 24.03 8.27 -64.63
N GLU A 49 25.13 7.61 -64.26
CA GLU A 49 26.30 7.37 -65.12
C GLU A 49 26.23 5.99 -65.81
N TRP A 50 26.43 5.96 -67.12
CA TRP A 50 26.10 4.79 -67.95
C TRP A 50 27.30 3.94 -68.37
N GLY A 51 28.53 4.37 -68.09
CA GLY A 51 29.75 3.65 -68.48
C GLY A 51 30.91 4.58 -68.75
N ASN A 52 31.85 4.15 -69.57
CA ASN A 52 32.90 5.04 -70.07
C ASN A 52 32.38 5.80 -71.29
N LYS A 53 32.83 7.03 -71.47
CA LYS A 53 32.52 7.83 -72.67
C LYS A 53 32.85 7.03 -73.94
N GLY A 54 31.88 6.94 -74.86
CA GLY A 54 31.96 6.22 -76.13
C GLY A 54 31.53 4.75 -76.08
N ASP A 55 31.24 4.20 -74.89
CA ASP A 55 30.68 2.86 -74.76
C ASP A 55 29.30 2.81 -75.46
N ILE A 56 29.08 1.79 -76.30
CA ILE A 56 27.78 1.60 -76.97
C ILE A 56 26.76 1.08 -75.96
N ILE A 57 25.58 1.68 -75.91
CA ILE A 57 24.46 1.21 -75.10
C ILE A 57 23.89 -0.06 -75.74
N PRO A 58 23.91 -1.21 -75.05
CA PRO A 58 23.50 -2.47 -75.65
C PRO A 58 22.00 -2.51 -75.90
N ALA A 59 21.55 -3.12 -77.01
CA ALA A 59 20.13 -3.16 -77.38
C ALA A 59 19.23 -3.86 -76.34
N SER A 60 19.80 -4.75 -75.51
CA SER A 60 19.14 -5.37 -74.36
C SER A 60 18.80 -4.39 -73.23
N GLY A 61 19.29 -3.15 -73.32
CA GLY A 61 19.23 -2.19 -72.23
C GLY A 61 20.37 -2.33 -71.24
N LEU A 62 20.42 -1.36 -70.33
CA LEU A 62 21.49 -1.19 -69.37
C LEU A 62 20.90 -0.79 -68.03
N THR A 63 21.23 -1.53 -66.99
CA THR A 63 20.91 -1.17 -65.60
C THR A 63 22.18 -0.74 -64.88
N LYS A 64 22.09 0.38 -64.18
CA LYS A 64 23.17 0.95 -63.36
C LYS A 64 22.63 1.21 -61.97
N THR A 65 23.36 0.70 -60.98
CA THR A 65 23.03 0.87 -59.57
C THR A 65 24.13 1.65 -58.89
N GLN A 66 23.76 2.78 -58.30
CA GLN A 66 24.63 3.54 -57.40
C GLN A 66 24.45 3.04 -55.99
N TYR A 67 25.54 2.98 -55.24
CA TYR A 67 25.51 2.69 -53.82
C TYR A 67 26.06 3.87 -53.02
N THR A 68 25.23 4.40 -52.12
CA THR A 68 25.65 5.33 -51.07
C THR A 68 25.68 4.57 -49.74
N GLN A 69 26.86 4.41 -49.17
CA GLN A 69 27.05 3.71 -47.90
C GLN A 69 26.88 4.68 -46.73
N VAL A 70 26.02 4.32 -45.77
CA VAL A 70 25.84 5.04 -44.50
C VAL A 70 25.98 4.03 -43.37
N GLY A 71 27.13 4.01 -42.71
CA GLY A 71 27.44 3.01 -41.69
C GLY A 71 27.29 1.59 -42.24
N SER A 72 26.44 0.78 -41.62
CA SER A 72 26.11 -0.60 -42.07
C SER A 72 24.93 -0.67 -43.05
N THR A 73 24.33 0.46 -43.43
CA THR A 73 23.22 0.53 -44.38
C THR A 73 23.67 1.06 -45.73
N THR A 74 22.96 0.67 -46.78
CA THR A 74 23.29 1.04 -48.16
C THR A 74 22.03 1.56 -48.86
N LEU A 75 22.10 2.78 -49.39
CA LEU A 75 21.10 3.32 -50.32
C LEU A 75 21.52 2.99 -51.75
N ALA A 76 20.69 2.23 -52.45
CA ALA A 76 20.91 1.83 -53.84
C ALA A 76 19.97 2.61 -54.77
N LEU A 77 20.49 3.52 -55.61
CA LEU A 77 19.72 4.13 -56.70
C LEU A 77 19.97 3.34 -57.98
N GLU A 78 18.96 2.61 -58.42
CA GLU A 78 19.00 1.81 -59.64
C GLU A 78 18.26 2.53 -60.77
N CYS A 79 18.96 2.86 -61.85
CA CYS A 79 18.38 3.38 -63.08
C CYS A 79 18.57 2.38 -64.21
N THR A 80 17.49 2.05 -64.90
CA THR A 80 17.47 1.12 -66.04
C THR A 80 17.07 1.86 -67.30
N LEU A 81 17.88 1.73 -68.33
CA LEU A 81 17.61 2.14 -69.70
C LEU A 81 17.11 0.92 -70.48
N SER A 82 15.89 1.00 -71.01
CA SER A 82 15.20 -0.08 -71.73
C SER A 82 14.47 0.43 -72.97
N GLN A 83 14.19 -0.45 -73.93
CA GLN A 83 13.42 -0.09 -75.13
C GLN A 83 12.01 0.39 -74.75
N PRO A 84 11.44 1.39 -75.44
CA PRO A 84 10.06 1.76 -75.26
C PRO A 84 9.13 0.64 -75.77
N ASP A 85 7.93 0.54 -75.18
CA ASP A 85 6.94 -0.49 -75.54
C ASP A 85 6.45 -0.38 -77.00
N SER A 86 6.63 0.78 -77.64
CA SER A 86 6.26 1.04 -79.03
C SER A 86 7.18 0.37 -80.07
N GLY A 87 8.31 -0.21 -79.65
CA GLY A 87 9.25 -0.93 -80.52
C GLY A 87 10.14 -0.07 -81.43
N SER A 88 9.95 1.26 -81.49
CA SER A 88 10.72 2.20 -82.32
C SER A 88 11.90 2.85 -81.56
N GLY A 89 12.56 2.12 -80.66
CA GLY A 89 13.59 2.66 -79.75
C GLY A 89 15.05 2.59 -80.23
N TYR A 90 16.01 2.40 -79.32
CA TYR A 90 17.45 2.36 -79.60
C TYR A 90 17.93 0.98 -80.14
N GLY A 91 19.19 0.82 -80.54
CA GLY A 91 19.70 -0.44 -81.12
C GLY A 91 21.14 -0.34 -81.65
N TYR A 92 21.49 -1.19 -82.62
CA TYR A 92 22.86 -1.23 -83.21
C TYR A 92 22.92 -0.74 -84.67
N ASN A 93 21.88 -0.09 -85.17
CA ASN A 93 21.86 0.45 -86.53
C ASN A 93 22.11 1.96 -86.55
N GLN A 94 22.38 2.52 -87.74
CA GLN A 94 22.71 3.93 -87.89
C GLN A 94 21.65 4.90 -87.39
N ASN A 95 20.38 4.48 -87.29
CA ASN A 95 19.26 5.33 -86.89
C ASN A 95 18.89 5.19 -85.42
N THR A 96 19.44 4.20 -84.70
CA THR A 96 19.01 3.86 -83.33
C THR A 96 20.17 3.68 -82.35
N THR A 97 21.42 3.77 -82.79
CA THR A 97 22.59 3.56 -81.91
C THR A 97 22.77 4.72 -80.93
N LEU A 98 22.85 4.39 -79.64
CA LEU A 98 23.23 5.29 -78.57
C LEU A 98 24.60 4.91 -77.99
N ASP A 99 25.35 5.91 -77.56
CA ASP A 99 26.59 5.75 -76.79
C ASP A 99 26.61 6.65 -75.54
N VAL A 100 27.49 6.30 -74.60
CA VAL A 100 27.69 7.04 -73.36
C VAL A 100 28.48 8.32 -73.61
N TRP A 101 28.06 9.43 -73.01
CA TRP A 101 28.62 10.75 -73.25
C TRP A 101 28.91 11.51 -71.97
N THR A 102 29.70 12.58 -72.10
CA THR A 102 30.04 13.50 -71.01
C THR A 102 29.66 14.90 -71.44
N ALA A 103 28.78 15.56 -70.70
CA ALA A 103 28.52 16.98 -70.86
C ALA A 103 29.84 17.79 -70.76
N GLY A 104 29.96 18.86 -71.54
CA GLY A 104 31.17 19.64 -71.77
C GLY A 104 32.00 19.16 -72.97
N SER A 105 31.59 18.06 -73.61
CA SER A 105 32.24 17.54 -74.83
C SER A 105 31.89 18.35 -76.07
N TRP A 106 30.74 19.03 -76.05
CA TRP A 106 30.41 20.05 -77.04
C TRP A 106 30.64 21.42 -76.41
N ARG A 107 31.42 22.27 -77.07
CA ARG A 107 31.86 23.55 -76.49
C ARG A 107 30.74 24.53 -76.10
N LYS A 108 29.48 24.24 -76.46
CA LYS A 108 28.32 25.08 -76.15
C LYS A 108 27.30 24.45 -75.23
N ASP A 109 27.47 23.19 -74.85
CA ASP A 109 26.59 22.60 -73.84
C ASP A 109 26.90 23.25 -72.48
N GLY A 110 25.86 23.46 -71.66
CA GLY A 110 25.97 24.14 -70.36
C GLY A 110 25.64 23.24 -69.19
N LEU A 111 25.45 21.93 -69.41
CA LEU A 111 25.08 21.03 -68.32
C LEU A 111 26.26 20.82 -67.37
N ASP A 112 27.48 20.77 -67.89
CA ASP A 112 28.72 20.74 -67.13
C ASP A 112 28.97 22.05 -66.35
N ASP A 113 28.56 23.21 -66.88
CA ASP A 113 28.62 24.47 -66.15
C ASP A 113 27.66 24.47 -64.93
N LEU A 114 26.51 23.78 -65.04
CA LEU A 114 25.56 23.60 -63.94
C LEU A 114 25.98 22.50 -62.97
N TYR A 115 26.44 21.36 -63.48
CA TYR A 115 26.76 20.15 -62.73
C TYR A 115 28.01 19.48 -63.31
N ASN A 116 29.12 19.47 -62.58
CA ASN A 116 30.32 18.78 -63.00
C ASN A 116 31.05 18.04 -61.87
N ARG A 117 31.91 17.11 -62.30
CA ARG A 117 32.96 16.51 -61.48
C ARG A 117 34.30 16.73 -62.16
N GLY A 118 35.20 17.47 -61.52
CA GLY A 118 36.55 17.73 -62.04
C GLY A 118 36.70 18.98 -62.91
N GLY A 119 35.63 19.79 -63.08
CA GLY A 119 35.64 21.05 -63.84
C GLY A 119 34.73 21.02 -65.07
N THR A 120 34.64 22.15 -65.77
CA THR A 120 33.82 22.33 -66.98
C THR A 120 34.57 21.94 -68.27
N GLY A 121 33.86 21.92 -69.38
CA GLY A 121 34.27 21.45 -70.70
C GLY A 121 34.73 20.00 -70.68
N THR A 122 35.82 19.73 -71.39
CA THR A 122 36.42 18.39 -71.47
C THR A 122 37.05 17.91 -70.16
N ASN A 123 37.09 18.73 -69.11
CA ASN A 123 37.55 18.31 -67.78
C ASN A 123 36.46 17.63 -66.97
N ASN A 124 35.20 17.78 -67.37
CA ASN A 124 34.09 17.11 -66.71
C ASN A 124 34.25 15.59 -66.81
N ARG A 125 34.03 14.90 -65.70
CA ARG A 125 34.19 13.45 -65.56
C ARG A 125 32.87 12.72 -65.43
N MET A 126 31.74 13.43 -65.43
CA MET A 126 30.42 12.82 -65.32
C MET A 126 30.02 12.19 -66.66
N THR A 127 29.89 10.87 -66.72
CA THR A 127 29.41 10.13 -67.91
C THR A 127 27.90 9.90 -67.86
N ASN A 128 27.18 10.97 -67.52
CA ASN A 128 25.75 10.96 -67.21
C ASN A 128 24.83 11.19 -68.42
N ALA A 129 25.40 11.45 -69.59
CA ALA A 129 24.65 11.75 -70.79
C ALA A 129 24.54 10.52 -71.71
N ILE A 130 23.37 10.38 -72.32
CA ILE A 130 23.04 9.38 -73.34
C ILE A 130 22.98 10.13 -74.67
N HIS A 131 23.77 9.69 -75.65
CA HIS A 131 24.02 10.45 -76.87
C HIS A 131 23.70 9.65 -78.13
N THR A 132 23.18 10.33 -79.16
CA THR A 132 22.95 9.73 -80.47
C THR A 132 24.27 9.59 -81.21
N LYS A 133 24.69 8.35 -81.51
CA LYS A 133 25.98 8.13 -82.17
C LYS A 133 26.06 8.73 -83.57
N TYR A 134 24.95 8.83 -84.29
CA TYR A 134 24.89 9.32 -85.65
C TYR A 134 23.98 10.53 -85.78
N ALA A 135 24.34 11.43 -86.69
CA ALA A 135 23.62 12.67 -86.89
C ALA A 135 22.27 12.48 -87.62
N LYS A 136 21.32 13.40 -87.41
CA LYS A 136 19.99 13.39 -88.05
C LYS A 136 19.17 12.14 -87.76
N THR A 137 19.30 11.62 -86.55
CA THR A 137 18.57 10.43 -86.09
C THR A 137 17.57 10.81 -85.00
N THR A 138 16.41 10.17 -85.00
CA THR A 138 15.45 10.26 -83.90
C THR A 138 15.49 8.96 -83.13
N VAL A 139 15.94 9.02 -81.88
CA VAL A 139 16.06 7.83 -81.02
C VAL A 139 15.16 8.00 -79.81
N SER A 140 14.47 6.92 -79.43
CA SER A 140 13.65 6.87 -78.22
C SER A 140 14.12 5.78 -77.27
N PHE A 141 14.12 6.05 -75.98
CA PHE A 141 14.48 5.08 -74.95
C PHE A 141 13.69 5.34 -73.67
N LYS A 142 13.37 4.28 -72.93
CA LYS A 142 12.72 4.36 -71.62
C LYS A 142 13.80 4.37 -70.54
N VAL A 143 13.66 5.24 -69.55
CA VAL A 143 14.46 5.24 -68.33
C VAL A 143 13.54 5.06 -67.14
N SER A 144 13.87 4.13 -66.26
CA SER A 144 13.20 3.94 -64.97
C SER A 144 14.21 3.97 -63.84
N CYS A 145 14.01 4.84 -62.84
CA CYS A 145 14.86 4.94 -61.67
C CYS A 145 14.11 4.57 -60.39
N SER A 146 14.74 3.80 -59.51
CA SER A 146 14.18 3.45 -58.21
C SER A 146 15.25 3.37 -57.13
N ALA A 147 14.93 3.84 -55.93
CA ALA A 147 15.84 3.83 -54.79
C ALA A 147 15.40 2.76 -53.77
N ILE A 148 16.36 1.97 -53.29
CA ILE A 148 16.15 0.90 -52.30
C ILE A 148 17.20 1.03 -51.21
N VAL A 149 16.77 1.09 -49.94
CA VAL A 149 17.68 0.99 -48.80
C VAL A 149 17.76 -0.46 -48.31
N SER A 150 18.95 -0.93 -47.95
CA SER A 150 19.16 -2.23 -47.33
C SER A 150 20.16 -2.16 -46.17
N GLY A 151 20.13 -3.15 -45.27
CA GLY A 151 20.98 -3.23 -44.08
C GLY A 151 20.19 -3.45 -42.79
N PRO A 152 20.86 -3.39 -41.62
CA PRO A 152 20.19 -3.50 -40.32
C PRO A 152 19.05 -2.49 -40.18
N GLY A 153 17.91 -2.92 -39.63
CA GLY A 153 16.70 -2.11 -39.50
C GLY A 153 15.76 -2.13 -40.71
N PHE A 154 16.17 -2.73 -41.83
CA PHE A 154 15.34 -2.85 -43.04
C PHE A 154 14.99 -4.31 -43.39
N PRO A 155 13.92 -4.56 -44.16
CA PRO A 155 13.59 -5.91 -44.65
C PRO A 155 14.74 -6.54 -45.44
N ALA A 156 14.85 -7.88 -45.42
CA ALA A 156 15.94 -8.60 -46.10
C ALA A 156 16.01 -8.37 -47.63
N GLY A 157 14.89 -7.98 -48.26
CA GLY A 157 14.84 -7.58 -49.68
C GLY A 157 15.07 -6.09 -49.95
N GLY A 158 15.39 -5.31 -48.90
CA GLY A 158 15.44 -3.85 -48.93
C GLY A 158 14.06 -3.20 -48.91
N GLN A 159 14.03 -1.91 -48.58
CA GLN A 159 12.84 -1.07 -48.58
C GLN A 159 12.94 -0.05 -49.73
N ARG A 160 11.89 0.04 -50.56
CA ARG A 160 11.81 1.11 -51.56
C ARG A 160 11.64 2.46 -50.87
N VAL A 161 12.43 3.43 -51.28
CA VAL A 161 12.34 4.82 -50.80
C VAL A 161 11.94 5.74 -51.95
N PRO A 162 11.09 6.75 -51.70
CA PRO A 162 10.70 7.70 -52.73
C PRO A 162 11.90 8.55 -53.18
N VAL A 163 11.96 8.86 -54.46
CA VAL A 163 12.82 9.94 -54.99
C VAL A 163 11.97 11.21 -55.12
N ASP A 164 12.55 12.37 -54.84
CA ASP A 164 11.79 13.64 -54.81
C ASP A 164 11.32 14.07 -56.23
N GLY A 165 12.02 13.58 -57.25
CA GLY A 165 11.63 13.69 -58.65
C GLY A 165 12.73 13.16 -59.59
N MET A 166 12.36 12.84 -60.83
CA MET A 166 13.30 12.47 -61.88
C MET A 166 13.74 13.73 -62.63
N VAL A 167 15.04 13.87 -62.85
CA VAL A 167 15.66 15.01 -63.53
C VAL A 167 16.02 14.62 -64.96
N VAL A 168 15.67 15.48 -65.91
CA VAL A 168 16.09 15.36 -67.31
C VAL A 168 16.69 16.69 -67.75
N ALA A 169 17.87 16.65 -68.38
CA ALA A 169 18.53 17.83 -68.90
C ALA A 169 19.07 17.62 -70.32
N ASP A 170 19.12 18.70 -71.08
CA ASP A 170 19.87 18.76 -72.33
C ASP A 170 21.37 18.75 -72.05
N ALA A 171 22.09 17.80 -72.65
CA ALA A 171 23.52 17.58 -72.43
C ALA A 171 24.40 17.88 -73.66
N GLU A 172 23.81 18.41 -74.74
CA GLU A 172 24.55 18.83 -75.96
C GLU A 172 24.17 20.25 -76.44
N SER A 173 23.11 20.86 -75.88
CA SER A 173 22.52 22.14 -76.30
C SER A 173 21.87 22.07 -77.69
N SER A 174 20.54 22.08 -77.71
CA SER A 174 19.72 22.11 -78.93
C SER A 174 19.86 23.43 -79.74
N ASP A 175 19.90 23.36 -81.08
CA ASP A 175 19.93 24.51 -82.01
C ASP A 175 18.56 24.80 -82.67
N PRO A 176 18.14 26.07 -82.80
CA PRO A 176 16.84 26.47 -83.39
C PRO A 176 16.76 26.40 -84.92
N ASN A 177 17.81 26.01 -85.66
CA ASN A 177 17.72 25.96 -87.12
C ASN A 177 18.54 24.83 -87.79
N PRO A 178 17.89 23.72 -88.22
CA PRO A 178 16.50 23.33 -87.95
C PRO A 178 16.26 22.89 -86.48
N ASP A 179 15.01 22.94 -86.01
CA ASP A 179 14.63 22.61 -84.62
C ASP A 179 15.15 21.24 -84.16
N GLU A 180 16.07 21.25 -83.19
CA GLU A 180 16.45 20.09 -82.38
C GLU A 180 15.56 20.00 -81.13
N TYR A 181 15.37 18.81 -80.56
CA TYR A 181 14.53 18.68 -79.38
C TYR A 181 14.86 17.50 -78.49
N ILE A 182 14.51 17.67 -77.21
CA ILE A 182 14.39 16.58 -76.24
C ILE A 182 12.94 16.53 -75.80
N LYS A 183 12.26 15.45 -76.15
CA LYS A 183 10.88 15.16 -75.78
C LYS A 183 10.88 14.10 -74.68
N VAL A 184 10.11 14.33 -73.62
CA VAL A 184 9.98 13.43 -72.48
C VAL A 184 8.50 13.12 -72.26
N GLU A 185 8.16 11.84 -72.21
CA GLU A 185 6.81 11.32 -71.99
C GLU A 185 6.76 10.57 -70.65
N THR A 186 5.81 10.97 -69.79
CA THR A 186 5.62 10.45 -68.44
C THR A 186 4.16 10.10 -68.18
N SER A 187 3.85 9.54 -67.02
CA SER A 187 2.47 9.44 -66.54
C SER A 187 1.80 10.83 -66.43
N SER A 188 0.47 10.87 -66.57
CA SER A 188 -0.33 12.11 -66.54
C SER A 188 -0.25 12.91 -65.23
N ASN A 189 0.16 12.30 -64.12
CA ASN A 189 0.32 12.99 -62.82
C ASN A 189 1.65 13.75 -62.67
N ALA A 190 2.56 13.64 -63.64
CA ALA A 190 3.86 14.32 -63.61
C ALA A 190 3.72 15.84 -63.43
N GLN A 191 4.50 16.38 -62.49
CA GLN A 191 4.55 17.81 -62.21
C GLN A 191 5.93 18.35 -62.63
N TRP A 192 5.99 19.01 -63.79
CA TRP A 192 7.22 19.52 -64.38
C TRP A 192 7.60 20.89 -63.84
N ARG A 193 8.87 21.07 -63.50
CA ARG A 193 9.44 22.35 -63.06
C ARG A 193 10.87 22.52 -63.59
N VAL A 194 11.31 23.77 -63.67
CA VAL A 194 12.68 24.15 -64.02
C VAL A 194 13.52 24.09 -62.75
N LEU A 195 14.51 23.20 -62.63
CA LEU A 195 15.43 23.16 -61.49
C LEU A 195 16.50 24.24 -61.62
N ASP A 196 17.30 24.12 -62.67
CA ASP A 196 18.46 24.94 -62.94
C ASP A 196 18.50 25.27 -64.43
N ARG A 197 19.13 26.40 -64.75
CA ARG A 197 19.30 26.85 -66.13
C ARG A 197 20.53 27.71 -66.28
N ILE A 198 21.16 27.66 -67.44
CA ILE A 198 22.32 28.50 -67.75
C ILE A 198 22.33 28.88 -69.23
N ARG A 199 22.86 30.07 -69.51
CA ARG A 199 23.23 30.54 -70.85
C ARG A 199 24.27 31.64 -70.69
N ASP A 200 24.93 32.00 -71.79
CA ASP A 200 25.83 33.16 -71.84
C ASP A 200 25.18 34.43 -71.30
N SER A 201 25.95 35.20 -70.52
CA SER A 201 25.55 36.53 -70.08
C SER A 201 25.30 37.44 -71.29
N GLY A 202 24.09 37.98 -71.41
CA GLY A 202 23.67 38.81 -72.54
C GLY A 202 23.11 38.04 -73.75
N CYS A 203 23.13 36.70 -73.75
CA CYS A 203 22.42 35.91 -74.76
C CYS A 203 20.90 35.95 -74.48
N THR A 204 20.10 36.19 -75.53
CA THR A 204 18.63 36.26 -75.43
C THR A 204 17.94 34.94 -75.76
N SER A 205 18.71 33.94 -76.18
CA SER A 205 18.19 32.62 -76.55
C SER A 205 17.68 31.87 -75.34
N THR A 206 16.71 31.00 -75.58
CA THR A 206 15.96 30.32 -74.52
C THR A 206 15.67 28.86 -74.87
N THR A 207 15.12 28.14 -73.90
CA THR A 207 14.51 26.84 -74.08
C THR A 207 13.01 26.99 -73.87
N LEU A 208 12.22 26.73 -74.91
CA LEU A 208 10.77 26.65 -74.88
C LEU A 208 10.35 25.26 -74.39
N ALA A 209 9.73 25.21 -73.22
CA ALA A 209 9.13 24.04 -72.62
C ALA A 209 7.69 23.91 -73.11
N GLN A 210 7.46 23.06 -74.12
CA GLN A 210 6.13 22.75 -74.64
C GLN A 210 5.54 21.54 -73.93
N GLN A 211 4.52 21.76 -73.10
CA GLN A 211 3.85 20.70 -72.36
C GLN A 211 2.45 20.42 -72.92
N SER A 212 2.10 19.14 -73.03
CA SER A 212 0.74 18.72 -73.38
C SER A 212 0.36 17.44 -72.64
N THR A 213 -0.88 17.39 -72.14
CA THR A 213 -1.44 16.19 -71.50
C THR A 213 -2.48 15.55 -72.42
N SER A 214 -2.29 14.29 -72.80
CA SER A 214 -3.21 13.57 -73.68
C SER A 214 -3.16 12.06 -73.42
N GLY A 215 -4.30 11.38 -73.48
CA GLY A 215 -4.36 9.92 -73.42
C GLY A 215 -3.80 9.29 -72.13
N GLY A 216 -3.81 10.01 -71.00
CA GLY A 216 -3.25 9.52 -69.73
C GLY A 216 -1.73 9.67 -69.60
N SER A 217 -1.06 10.22 -70.62
CA SER A 217 0.36 10.59 -70.64
C SER A 217 0.53 12.10 -70.62
N ARG A 218 1.67 12.56 -70.08
CA ARG A 218 2.08 13.96 -70.12
C ARG A 218 3.40 14.06 -70.87
N THR A 219 3.43 14.89 -71.90
CA THR A 219 4.59 15.11 -72.75
C THR A 219 5.17 16.50 -72.48
N LEU A 220 6.47 16.58 -72.26
CA LEU A 220 7.24 17.81 -72.24
C LEU A 220 8.26 17.78 -73.38
N THR A 221 8.24 18.78 -74.27
CA THR A 221 9.25 18.94 -75.31
C THR A 221 10.07 20.20 -75.03
N LEU A 222 11.38 20.04 -74.91
CA LEU A 222 12.33 21.14 -74.80
C LEU A 222 12.81 21.49 -76.20
N LEU A 223 12.46 22.70 -76.64
CA LEU A 223 12.82 23.25 -77.94
C LEU A 223 13.72 24.48 -77.76
N PRO A 224 14.75 24.66 -78.57
CA PRO A 224 15.52 25.89 -78.58
C PRO A 224 14.70 27.04 -79.17
N GLY A 225 14.87 28.23 -78.61
CA GLY A 225 14.24 29.46 -79.10
C GLY A 225 15.26 30.59 -79.25
N GLY A 226 15.23 31.30 -80.38
CA GLY A 226 16.12 32.43 -80.65
C GLY A 226 17.26 32.09 -81.60
N VAL A 227 18.47 32.56 -81.32
CA VAL A 227 19.68 32.35 -82.15
C VAL A 227 20.74 31.56 -81.39
N THR A 228 21.72 30.94 -82.04
CA THR A 228 22.76 30.19 -81.31
C THR A 228 23.62 31.14 -80.43
N CYS A 229 23.80 30.84 -79.13
CA CYS A 229 24.69 31.63 -78.26
C CYS A 229 26.18 31.47 -78.65
N PRO A 230 27.06 32.45 -78.34
CA PRO A 230 28.49 32.40 -78.67
C PRO A 230 29.25 31.23 -78.04
N ASN A 231 29.16 31.06 -76.72
CA ASN A 231 29.82 30.03 -75.92
C ASN A 231 28.75 29.10 -75.34
N THR A 232 28.20 29.34 -74.14
CA THR A 232 27.22 28.43 -73.50
C THR A 232 25.80 28.72 -74.01
N GLY A 233 25.21 27.73 -74.68
CA GLY A 233 23.82 27.74 -75.15
C GLY A 233 22.79 27.70 -74.00
N PRO A 234 21.50 27.90 -74.29
CA PRO A 234 20.45 27.77 -73.29
C PRO A 234 20.28 26.30 -72.87
N THR A 235 20.82 25.96 -71.69
CA THR A 235 20.66 24.63 -71.07
C THR A 235 19.71 24.73 -69.89
N VAL A 236 18.83 23.73 -69.76
CA VAL A 236 17.85 23.63 -68.68
C VAL A 236 17.84 22.21 -68.11
N ALA A 237 17.87 22.11 -66.79
CA ALA A 237 17.56 20.89 -66.06
C ALA A 237 16.11 20.96 -65.55
N MET A 238 15.30 19.98 -65.94
CA MET A 238 13.88 19.87 -65.60
C MET A 238 13.68 18.74 -64.59
N VAL A 239 12.82 18.95 -63.60
CA VAL A 239 12.37 17.88 -62.68
C VAL A 239 10.92 17.53 -62.93
N ALA A 240 10.63 16.23 -62.96
CA ALA A 240 9.28 15.67 -62.90
C ALA A 240 9.08 15.00 -61.54
N SER A 241 8.28 15.65 -60.67
CA SER A 241 7.84 15.03 -59.41
C SER A 241 6.78 13.97 -59.67
N ASN A 242 6.67 12.96 -58.80
CA ASN A 242 5.74 11.81 -58.89
C ASN A 242 5.99 10.88 -60.09
N VAL A 243 7.21 10.88 -60.62
CA VAL A 243 7.60 10.08 -61.78
C VAL A 243 8.83 9.26 -61.43
N SER A 244 8.76 7.94 -61.68
CA SER A 244 9.91 7.02 -61.58
C SER A 244 10.31 6.45 -62.94
N GLU A 245 9.58 6.77 -64.01
CA GLU A 245 9.88 6.34 -65.36
C GLU A 245 9.48 7.38 -66.42
N ALA A 246 10.29 7.53 -67.47
CA ALA A 246 9.96 8.32 -68.65
C ALA A 246 10.43 7.65 -69.93
N THR A 247 9.76 7.96 -71.03
CA THR A 247 10.30 7.74 -72.37
C THR A 247 10.90 9.05 -72.88
N ILE A 248 12.18 9.03 -73.24
CA ILE A 248 12.91 10.18 -73.78
C ILE A 248 13.11 9.94 -75.27
N THR A 249 12.68 10.89 -76.09
CA THR A 249 12.91 10.96 -77.53
C THR A 249 13.77 12.17 -77.84
N MET A 250 14.87 11.96 -78.54
CA MET A 250 15.81 13.02 -78.90
C MET A 250 15.97 13.10 -80.41
N PHE A 251 16.10 14.31 -80.93
CA PHE A 251 16.44 14.56 -82.32
C PHE A 251 17.44 15.73 -82.41
N GLY A 252 18.57 15.47 -83.07
CA GLY A 252 19.60 16.43 -83.39
C GLY A 252 19.84 16.50 -84.91
N GLN A 253 20.15 17.69 -85.42
CA GLN A 253 20.63 17.91 -86.79
C GLN A 253 22.09 17.50 -86.93
N GLY A 254 22.87 17.76 -85.88
CA GLY A 254 24.09 17.05 -85.56
C GLY A 254 23.73 15.81 -84.74
N GLN A 255 24.37 15.66 -83.59
CA GLN A 255 24.03 14.66 -82.60
C GLN A 255 23.15 15.33 -81.52
N ALA A 256 22.51 14.53 -80.66
CA ALA A 256 21.79 15.01 -79.50
C ALA A 256 22.21 14.19 -78.27
N ALA A 257 22.23 14.82 -77.10
CA ALA A 257 22.44 14.15 -75.82
C ALA A 257 21.45 14.60 -74.74
N ALA A 258 20.99 13.66 -73.92
CA ALA A 258 20.20 13.95 -72.72
C ALA A 258 20.83 13.29 -71.50
N ALA A 259 20.81 13.97 -70.36
CA ALA A 259 21.20 13.42 -69.08
C ALA A 259 19.98 13.15 -68.21
N VAL A 260 20.05 12.09 -67.40
CA VAL A 260 18.99 11.69 -66.46
C VAL A 260 19.57 11.60 -65.05
N GLY A 261 18.81 12.08 -64.06
CA GLY A 261 19.14 11.97 -62.65
C GLY A 261 17.91 11.80 -61.79
N ALA A 262 18.10 11.70 -60.48
CA ALA A 262 17.04 11.68 -59.49
C ALA A 262 17.39 12.62 -58.33
N VAL A 263 16.39 13.28 -57.77
CA VAL A 263 16.56 14.11 -56.58
C VAL A 263 16.49 13.22 -55.34
N ILE A 264 17.60 13.14 -54.62
CA ILE A 264 17.75 12.44 -53.34
C ILE A 264 18.47 13.41 -52.40
N ASN A 265 17.81 13.77 -51.31
CA ASN A 265 18.44 14.56 -50.25
C ASN A 265 18.77 13.63 -49.09
N LEU A 266 20.01 13.70 -48.65
CA LEU A 266 20.51 13.07 -47.43
C LEU A 266 21.01 14.18 -46.54
N ASP A 267 20.74 14.06 -45.26
CA ASP A 267 21.29 14.88 -44.20
C ASP A 267 22.15 13.96 -43.32
N TYR A 268 23.42 14.29 -43.07
CA TYR A 268 24.34 13.46 -42.31
C TYR A 268 24.64 14.07 -40.94
N GLY A 269 24.80 13.20 -39.94
CA GLY A 269 25.43 13.63 -38.69
C GLY A 269 26.93 13.82 -38.85
N ASP A 270 27.50 14.80 -38.16
CA ASP A 270 28.92 15.19 -38.24
C ASP A 270 29.73 14.91 -36.97
N ALA A 271 29.27 14.05 -36.05
CA ALA A 271 30.08 13.60 -34.92
C ALA A 271 31.39 12.94 -35.39
N PRO A 272 32.44 12.89 -34.54
CA PRO A 272 33.69 12.23 -34.88
C PRO A 272 33.50 10.80 -35.39
N ILE A 273 34.37 10.36 -36.29
CA ILE A 273 34.23 9.09 -37.02
C ILE A 273 34.06 7.85 -36.12
N SER A 274 34.55 7.89 -34.88
CA SER A 274 34.40 6.80 -33.91
C SER A 274 32.94 6.52 -33.54
N TYR A 275 32.06 7.54 -33.58
CA TYR A 275 30.64 7.44 -33.28
C TYR A 275 29.81 6.78 -34.39
N GLY A 276 30.44 6.50 -35.54
CA GLY A 276 29.81 5.87 -36.69
C GLY A 276 28.95 6.83 -37.51
N ALA A 277 28.78 6.50 -38.79
CA ALA A 277 28.03 7.33 -39.73
C ALA A 277 26.52 7.14 -39.58
N ALA A 278 25.79 8.25 -39.57
CA ALA A 278 24.33 8.30 -39.60
C ALA A 278 23.89 9.30 -40.66
N ALA A 279 22.74 9.03 -41.27
CA ALA A 279 22.09 9.96 -42.18
C ALA A 279 20.57 9.78 -42.12
N ALA A 280 19.85 10.80 -42.56
CA ALA A 280 18.42 10.74 -42.83
C ALA A 280 18.14 11.17 -44.27
N GLN A 281 17.33 10.40 -44.97
CA GLN A 281 16.73 10.86 -46.22
C GLN A 281 15.55 11.76 -45.91
N TYR A 282 15.39 12.84 -46.66
CA TYR A 282 14.19 13.67 -46.57
C TYR A 282 13.71 14.12 -47.95
N LEU A 283 12.44 14.53 -47.98
CA LEU A 283 11.80 15.10 -49.16
C LEU A 283 11.61 16.59 -48.93
N THR A 284 12.21 17.41 -49.79
CA THR A 284 12.13 18.87 -49.74
C THR A 284 10.76 19.38 -50.16
N GLY A 285 10.03 18.59 -50.96
CA GLY A 285 8.84 19.07 -51.65
C GLY A 285 9.15 20.25 -52.61
N TRP A 286 8.14 20.70 -53.36
CA TRP A 286 8.35 21.64 -54.46
C TRP A 286 7.44 22.88 -54.36
N ASN A 287 7.96 24.11 -54.55
CA ASN A 287 7.14 25.32 -54.74
C ASN A 287 6.80 25.47 -56.22
N GLY A 288 5.93 26.44 -56.46
CA GLY A 288 5.44 26.75 -57.78
C GLY A 288 4.43 25.71 -58.22
N SER A 289 3.45 26.19 -58.98
CA SER A 289 2.66 25.28 -59.81
C SER A 289 3.61 24.56 -60.78
N SER A 290 3.29 23.31 -61.11
CA SER A 290 3.85 22.69 -62.31
C SER A 290 3.70 23.63 -63.50
N LEU A 291 4.57 23.49 -64.49
CA LEU A 291 4.38 24.14 -65.77
C LEU A 291 2.95 23.88 -66.28
N PRO A 292 2.26 24.90 -66.80
CA PRO A 292 0.95 24.72 -67.41
C PRO A 292 1.08 23.99 -68.76
N ASP A 293 0.00 23.38 -69.22
CA ASP A 293 -0.07 22.89 -70.59
C ASP A 293 -0.02 24.08 -71.57
N GLY A 294 0.72 23.93 -72.67
CA GLY A 294 1.07 25.00 -73.59
C GLY A 294 2.59 25.20 -73.70
N THR A 295 3.00 26.35 -74.23
CA THR A 295 4.42 26.71 -74.38
C THR A 295 4.84 27.67 -73.26
N THR A 296 5.88 27.31 -72.52
CA THR A 296 6.48 28.16 -71.48
C THR A 296 7.94 28.45 -71.80
N ASP A 297 8.38 29.71 -71.69
CA ASP A 297 9.81 30.04 -71.75
C ASP A 297 10.48 29.69 -70.41
N ALA A 298 11.36 28.68 -70.44
CA ALA A 298 12.03 28.15 -69.26
C ALA A 298 13.01 29.14 -68.60
N PHE A 299 13.47 30.18 -69.31
CA PHE A 299 14.33 31.25 -68.78
C PHE A 299 13.55 32.44 -68.19
N SER A 300 12.27 32.57 -68.54
CA SER A 300 11.36 33.53 -67.91
C SER A 300 10.63 32.96 -66.68
N THR A 301 10.59 31.63 -66.55
CA THR A 301 9.89 30.93 -65.47
C THR A 301 10.63 31.06 -64.14
N ARG A 302 9.91 30.98 -63.01
CA ARG A 302 10.56 30.90 -61.70
C ARG A 302 11.20 29.51 -61.53
N LEU A 303 12.46 29.47 -61.09
CA LEU A 303 13.09 28.19 -60.74
C LEU A 303 12.32 27.52 -59.60
N ALA A 304 12.24 26.20 -59.65
CA ALA A 304 11.89 25.40 -58.51
C ALA A 304 12.90 25.71 -57.41
N TRP A 305 12.40 26.05 -56.23
CA TRP A 305 13.22 26.22 -55.05
C TRP A 305 12.59 25.37 -53.94
N PRO A 306 13.36 24.62 -53.15
CA PRO A 306 12.82 23.86 -52.04
C PRO A 306 12.19 24.84 -51.03
N PRO A 307 10.86 24.84 -50.81
CA PRO A 307 10.18 25.92 -50.09
C PRO A 307 9.50 25.47 -48.81
N ARG A 308 9.44 24.17 -48.62
CA ARG A 308 8.84 23.52 -47.49
C ARG A 308 9.99 22.80 -46.82
N ASN A 309 10.19 23.18 -45.59
CA ASN A 309 10.81 22.27 -44.65
C ASN A 309 10.01 20.94 -44.74
N PRO A 310 10.66 19.76 -44.76
CA PRO A 310 10.00 18.47 -44.65
C PRO A 310 8.96 18.37 -43.51
N ASP A 311 8.19 17.28 -43.46
CA ASP A 311 7.21 17.10 -42.37
C ASP A 311 7.83 16.66 -41.04
N VAL A 312 9.11 16.30 -41.02
CA VAL A 312 9.84 15.84 -39.84
C VAL A 312 11.24 16.43 -39.91
N MET A 313 11.59 17.26 -38.93
CA MET A 313 12.92 17.84 -38.73
C MET A 313 13.18 18.07 -37.24
N LEU A 314 14.45 18.16 -36.93
CA LEU A 314 15.04 18.79 -35.78
C LEU A 314 15.18 20.29 -36.08
N GLY A 315 14.91 21.14 -35.08
CA GLY A 315 15.01 22.58 -35.29
C GLY A 315 14.07 23.17 -36.37
N ARG A 316 14.61 24.05 -37.23
CA ARG A 316 13.85 24.89 -38.19
C ARG A 316 14.33 24.80 -39.63
N ARG A 317 15.52 24.29 -39.91
CA ARG A 317 16.09 24.20 -41.26
C ARG A 317 16.82 22.87 -41.38
N ILE A 318 16.87 22.38 -42.61
CA ILE A 318 17.62 21.19 -42.99
C ILE A 318 18.25 21.46 -44.35
N ASP A 319 19.49 21.05 -44.55
CA ASP A 319 20.20 21.15 -45.82
C ASP A 319 20.66 19.76 -46.32
N PRO A 320 20.96 19.60 -47.63
CA PRO A 320 21.39 18.31 -48.15
C PRO A 320 22.91 18.22 -48.11
N GLU A 321 23.41 17.09 -47.62
CA GLU A 321 24.81 16.75 -47.52
C GLU A 321 25.13 15.54 -48.42
N PRO A 322 25.82 15.75 -49.56
CA PRO A 322 26.02 14.68 -50.55
C PRO A 322 27.08 13.66 -50.11
N VAL A 323 27.89 13.99 -49.11
CA VAL A 323 28.97 13.16 -48.59
C VAL A 323 29.02 13.24 -47.08
N ASN A 324 29.24 12.08 -46.45
CA ASN A 324 29.44 12.01 -45.01
C ASN A 324 30.64 12.89 -44.58
N PRO A 325 30.45 13.85 -43.66
CA PRO A 325 31.51 14.66 -43.07
C PRO A 325 32.57 13.80 -42.33
N VAL A 326 33.71 13.56 -42.96
CA VAL A 326 34.80 12.78 -42.33
C VAL A 326 35.52 13.64 -41.28
N ASN A 327 35.54 13.17 -40.02
CA ASN A 327 36.15 13.87 -38.87
C ASN A 327 35.49 15.22 -38.55
N GLY A 328 34.16 15.28 -38.63
CA GLY A 328 33.41 16.41 -38.08
C GLY A 328 33.56 16.49 -36.56
N ASP A 329 33.15 17.63 -36.01
CA ASP A 329 33.22 17.91 -34.60
C ASP A 329 31.86 18.29 -34.02
N GLY A 330 30.73 17.88 -34.60
CA GLY A 330 29.41 18.27 -34.07
C GLY A 330 29.10 19.76 -34.27
N THR A 331 29.72 20.41 -35.27
CA THR A 331 29.64 21.87 -35.53
C THR A 331 29.94 22.23 -37.01
N GLN A 332 29.83 21.30 -37.95
CA GLN A 332 30.46 21.43 -39.27
C GLN A 332 29.89 22.59 -40.12
N ASP A 333 28.67 23.05 -39.86
CA ASP A 333 28.02 24.18 -40.51
C ASP A 333 28.11 25.51 -39.70
N ASP A 334 28.26 25.45 -38.36
CA ASP A 334 28.53 26.57 -37.45
C ASP A 334 29.76 27.40 -37.84
N LYS A 335 30.65 26.83 -38.65
CA LYS A 335 31.87 27.47 -39.15
C LYS A 335 31.61 28.43 -40.31
N ASN A 336 30.44 28.39 -40.94
CA ASN A 336 30.10 29.25 -42.08
C ASN A 336 28.83 30.10 -41.82
N PRO A 337 28.97 31.36 -41.39
CA PRO A 337 27.82 32.25 -41.10
C PRO A 337 26.97 32.61 -42.34
N ALA A 338 27.38 32.19 -43.55
CA ALA A 338 26.61 32.38 -44.78
C ALA A 338 25.67 31.19 -45.09
N SER A 339 25.85 30.04 -44.44
CA SER A 339 24.90 28.92 -44.48
C SER A 339 23.90 29.08 -43.32
N PRO A 340 22.59 28.84 -43.53
CA PRO A 340 21.67 28.74 -42.41
C PRO A 340 22.06 27.55 -41.52
N ASN A 341 22.17 27.76 -40.21
CA ASN A 341 22.45 26.68 -39.26
C ASN A 341 21.24 25.73 -39.22
N ASP A 342 21.48 24.46 -39.52
CA ASP A 342 20.54 23.33 -39.38
C ASP A 342 20.81 22.46 -38.14
N GLU A 343 21.94 22.65 -37.46
CA GLU A 343 22.19 22.21 -36.08
C GLU A 343 21.44 23.08 -35.03
N ASP A 344 20.13 23.30 -35.22
CA ASP A 344 19.34 24.28 -34.46
C ASP A 344 18.25 23.67 -33.56
N ALA A 345 18.27 22.35 -33.31
CA ALA A 345 17.40 21.73 -32.31
C ALA A 345 17.73 22.13 -30.88
N ILE A 346 19.00 22.45 -30.60
CA ILE A 346 19.48 22.83 -29.27
C ILE A 346 20.23 24.17 -29.37
N SER A 347 19.93 25.08 -28.45
CA SER A 347 20.65 26.34 -28.35
C SER A 347 21.87 26.22 -27.43
N GLY A 348 23.08 26.42 -27.98
CA GLY A 348 24.33 26.38 -27.22
C GLY A 348 24.73 24.96 -26.80
N THR A 349 25.83 24.84 -26.06
CA THR A 349 26.38 23.54 -25.63
C THR A 349 25.67 23.02 -24.38
N PRO A 350 24.96 21.87 -24.43
CA PRO A 350 24.39 21.24 -23.25
C PRO A 350 25.42 20.95 -22.17
N LEU A 351 25.06 21.25 -20.92
CA LEU A 351 25.86 20.95 -19.74
C LEU A 351 25.05 20.04 -18.81
N TYR A 352 25.48 18.78 -18.69
CA TYR A 352 24.86 17.77 -17.85
C TYR A 352 25.57 17.67 -16.50
N HIS A 353 24.84 17.94 -15.42
CA HIS A 353 25.29 17.74 -14.05
C HIS A 353 24.61 16.51 -13.47
N VAL A 354 25.32 15.37 -13.43
CA VAL A 354 24.69 14.08 -13.16
C VAL A 354 25.38 13.33 -12.03
N ILE A 355 24.62 12.54 -11.27
CA ILE A 355 25.19 11.57 -10.35
C ILE A 355 25.62 10.35 -11.16
N GLN A 356 26.86 9.92 -11.00
CA GLN A 356 27.35 8.73 -11.69
C GLN A 356 26.47 7.52 -11.35
N GLY A 357 25.93 6.86 -12.38
CA GLY A 357 24.99 5.74 -12.27
C GLY A 357 23.57 6.08 -11.79
N GLY A 358 23.29 7.31 -11.34
CA GLY A 358 22.08 7.63 -10.58
C GLY A 358 21.17 8.63 -11.27
N GLY A 359 19.86 8.35 -11.23
CA GLY A 359 18.82 9.27 -11.70
C GLY A 359 18.74 9.40 -13.22
N THR A 360 18.19 10.52 -13.67
CA THR A 360 18.00 10.82 -15.10
C THR A 360 18.52 12.20 -15.47
N ALA A 361 18.95 12.37 -16.72
CA ALA A 361 19.14 13.68 -17.35
C ALA A 361 18.04 13.93 -18.38
N THR A 362 17.71 15.20 -18.59
CA THR A 362 16.74 15.61 -19.60
C THR A 362 17.31 16.70 -20.50
N GLN A 363 16.91 16.69 -21.76
CA GLN A 363 17.22 17.74 -22.74
C GLN A 363 15.96 18.05 -23.52
N GLU A 364 15.58 19.32 -23.54
CA GLU A 364 14.54 19.79 -24.44
C GLU A 364 15.14 20.13 -25.80
N ILE A 365 14.49 19.69 -26.86
CA ILE A 365 14.86 19.96 -28.24
C ILE A 365 13.73 20.67 -28.98
N VAL A 366 14.09 21.51 -29.94
CA VAL A 366 13.17 22.04 -30.94
C VAL A 366 13.02 20.99 -32.05
N CYS A 367 11.79 20.77 -32.50
CA CYS A 367 11.51 19.85 -33.59
C CYS A 367 10.27 20.33 -34.35
N THR A 368 10.13 19.91 -35.60
CA THR A 368 9.02 20.31 -36.46
C THR A 368 8.21 19.10 -36.94
N GLY A 369 6.89 19.28 -36.98
CA GLY A 369 5.94 18.32 -37.53
C GLY A 369 5.53 17.20 -36.57
N ARG A 370 5.12 16.05 -37.12
CA ARG A 370 4.46 14.95 -36.35
C ARG A 370 5.33 13.71 -36.16
N GLY A 371 6.63 13.80 -36.45
CA GLY A 371 7.58 12.71 -36.29
C GLY A 371 7.94 12.42 -34.84
N HIS A 372 8.90 11.51 -34.69
CA HIS A 372 9.48 11.07 -33.42
C HIS A 372 10.96 11.45 -33.39
N ASN A 373 11.48 11.61 -32.19
CA ASN A 373 12.87 11.98 -31.92
C ASN A 373 13.48 11.01 -30.91
N ARG A 374 14.77 10.75 -31.04
CA ARG A 374 15.57 9.99 -30.08
C ARG A 374 16.98 10.54 -30.05
N GLY A 375 17.63 10.50 -28.88
CA GLY A 375 19.01 10.97 -28.74
C GLY A 375 19.92 9.99 -28.02
N TRP A 376 21.22 10.08 -28.31
CA TRP A 376 22.28 9.28 -27.67
C TRP A 376 23.36 10.21 -27.15
N VAL A 377 23.71 10.10 -25.87
CA VAL A 377 24.80 10.87 -25.25
C VAL A 377 25.90 9.91 -24.84
N ASP A 378 27.11 10.08 -25.37
CA ASP A 378 28.26 9.27 -24.94
C ASP A 378 28.68 9.69 -23.53
N TRP A 379 28.14 9.01 -22.53
CA TRP A 379 28.29 9.36 -21.12
C TRP A 379 29.67 8.97 -20.60
N ASN A 380 30.18 7.82 -21.04
CA ASN A 380 31.45 7.26 -20.58
C ASN A 380 32.67 7.79 -21.36
N ARG A 381 32.41 8.56 -22.42
CA ARG A 381 33.41 9.20 -23.30
C ARG A 381 34.29 8.17 -24.01
N ASN A 382 33.72 7.01 -24.36
CA ASN A 382 34.44 5.93 -25.04
C ASN A 382 34.54 6.13 -26.55
N GLY A 383 33.84 7.14 -27.10
CA GLY A 383 33.85 7.47 -28.53
C GLY A 383 32.82 6.70 -29.37
N VAL A 384 31.89 5.98 -28.74
CA VAL A 384 30.83 5.19 -29.37
C VAL A 384 29.50 5.50 -28.66
N PHE A 385 28.39 5.45 -29.39
CA PHE A 385 27.06 5.53 -28.77
C PHE A 385 26.54 4.13 -28.42
N ASP A 386 26.55 3.80 -27.14
CA ASP A 386 26.08 2.51 -26.62
C ASP A 386 24.54 2.47 -26.48
N GLU A 387 23.95 1.26 -26.41
CA GLU A 387 22.49 1.12 -26.28
C GLU A 387 21.95 1.75 -24.99
N ALA A 388 22.71 1.64 -23.89
CA ALA A 388 22.36 2.20 -22.59
C ALA A 388 22.40 3.75 -22.55
N GLU A 389 22.95 4.36 -23.60
CA GLU A 389 23.12 5.80 -23.73
C GLU A 389 21.98 6.47 -24.52
N ALA A 390 21.03 5.68 -25.01
CA ALA A 390 19.87 6.14 -25.73
C ALA A 390 18.81 6.71 -24.79
N SER A 391 18.12 7.75 -25.24
CA SER A 391 16.86 8.19 -24.64
C SER A 391 15.73 7.23 -25.03
N ASP A 392 14.58 7.38 -24.37
CA ASP A 392 13.32 6.91 -24.95
C ASP A 392 13.02 7.66 -26.26
N THR A 393 12.24 7.02 -27.14
CA THR A 393 11.73 7.67 -28.37
C THR A 393 10.50 8.51 -28.03
N VAL A 394 10.54 9.80 -28.34
CA VAL A 394 9.49 10.77 -27.96
C VAL A 394 8.90 11.42 -29.20
N GLN A 395 7.58 11.59 -29.26
CA GLN A 395 6.92 12.30 -30.35
C GLN A 395 7.19 13.80 -30.27
N CYS A 396 7.41 14.45 -31.42
CA CYS A 396 7.43 15.91 -31.49
C CYS A 396 6.01 16.48 -31.25
N ALA A 397 5.82 17.24 -30.17
CA ALA A 397 4.52 17.77 -29.78
C ALA A 397 4.61 19.28 -29.53
N GLY A 398 3.83 20.07 -30.28
CA GLY A 398 3.82 21.54 -30.10
C GLY A 398 5.13 22.22 -30.49
N GLY A 399 5.96 21.58 -31.32
CA GLY A 399 7.24 22.12 -31.81
C GLY A 399 8.44 21.86 -30.88
N ARG A 400 8.25 21.03 -29.84
CA ARG A 400 9.32 20.65 -28.89
C ARG A 400 9.16 19.19 -28.48
N ALA A 401 10.24 18.61 -27.97
CA ALA A 401 10.24 17.32 -27.29
C ALA A 401 11.25 17.34 -26.14
N THR A 402 10.97 16.58 -25.07
CA THR A 402 11.91 16.40 -23.96
C THR A 402 12.43 14.97 -23.99
N LEU A 403 13.73 14.82 -24.25
CA LEU A 403 14.43 13.55 -24.19
C LEU A 403 14.88 13.29 -22.75
N THR A 404 14.79 12.05 -22.30
CA THR A 404 15.21 11.62 -20.95
C THR A 404 16.14 10.42 -21.06
N TRP A 405 17.26 10.47 -20.34
CA TRP A 405 18.25 9.39 -20.25
C TRP A 405 18.38 8.91 -18.80
N SER A 406 18.53 7.60 -18.62
CA SER A 406 19.07 7.04 -17.37
C SER A 406 20.59 7.18 -17.39
N ILE A 407 21.19 7.61 -16.27
CA ILE A 407 22.64 7.88 -16.24
C ILE A 407 23.42 6.59 -15.95
N PRO A 408 24.34 6.16 -16.83
CA PRO A 408 25.08 4.92 -16.63
C PRO A 408 26.19 5.06 -15.57
N GLN A 409 26.60 3.93 -14.97
CA GLN A 409 27.57 3.90 -13.88
C GLN A 409 28.97 4.29 -14.33
N ASP A 410 29.30 4.13 -15.59
CA ASP A 410 30.59 4.47 -16.17
C ASP A 410 30.63 5.90 -16.73
N ALA A 411 29.62 6.74 -16.45
CA ALA A 411 29.64 8.16 -16.85
C ALA A 411 30.91 8.88 -16.35
N VAL A 412 31.54 9.68 -17.21
CA VAL A 412 32.81 10.37 -16.93
C VAL A 412 32.71 11.87 -17.19
N THR A 413 33.26 12.67 -16.28
CA THR A 413 33.37 14.13 -16.48
C THR A 413 34.21 14.48 -17.71
N GLY A 414 33.74 15.41 -18.54
CA GLY A 414 34.47 15.99 -19.67
C GLY A 414 33.58 16.33 -20.87
N ASN A 415 34.20 16.75 -21.97
CA ASN A 415 33.49 16.97 -23.23
C ASN A 415 33.15 15.64 -23.91
N SER A 416 31.97 15.56 -24.50
CA SER A 416 31.45 14.42 -25.26
C SER A 416 30.54 14.90 -26.40
N TYR A 417 29.77 13.99 -26.99
CA TYR A 417 28.83 14.27 -28.07
C TYR A 417 27.42 13.72 -27.77
N LEU A 418 26.42 14.38 -28.36
CA LEU A 418 25.02 13.98 -28.40
C LEU A 418 24.62 13.84 -29.87
N ARG A 419 24.08 12.69 -30.26
CA ARG A 419 23.39 12.54 -31.55
C ARG A 419 21.90 12.63 -31.36
N LEU A 420 21.23 13.47 -32.12
CA LEU A 420 19.79 13.53 -32.26
C LEU A 420 19.40 12.90 -33.60
N ARG A 421 18.31 12.12 -33.60
CA ARG A 421 17.70 11.61 -34.82
C ARG A 421 16.21 11.85 -34.80
N ALA A 422 15.67 12.35 -35.90
CA ALA A 422 14.24 12.43 -36.16
C ALA A 422 13.82 11.49 -37.28
N ALA A 423 12.62 10.92 -37.18
CA ALA A 423 12.00 10.12 -38.23
C ALA A 423 10.47 10.14 -38.11
N ALA A 424 9.75 9.83 -39.20
CA ALA A 424 8.29 9.77 -39.18
C ALA A 424 7.78 8.67 -38.23
N ALA A 425 8.44 7.51 -38.22
CA ALA A 425 8.06 6.36 -37.40
C ALA A 425 9.08 6.09 -36.29
N ALA A 426 8.58 5.76 -35.09
CA ALA A 426 9.41 5.54 -33.90
C ALA A 426 10.34 4.32 -34.03
N ASP A 427 9.90 3.27 -34.73
CA ASP A 427 10.65 2.03 -34.98
C ASP A 427 11.86 2.22 -35.89
N SER A 428 11.92 3.34 -36.61
CA SER A 428 13.07 3.73 -37.44
C SER A 428 14.22 4.29 -36.60
N LEU A 429 14.00 4.62 -35.32
CA LEU A 429 14.99 5.24 -34.42
C LEU A 429 15.60 4.22 -33.45
N THR A 430 15.99 3.05 -33.96
CA THR A 430 16.53 1.95 -33.15
C THR A 430 18.05 2.01 -32.99
N SER A 431 18.76 2.71 -33.87
CA SER A 431 20.23 2.76 -33.91
C SER A 431 20.75 4.21 -34.01
N PRO A 432 21.87 4.54 -33.34
CA PRO A 432 22.55 5.83 -33.50
C PRO A 432 23.30 5.94 -34.84
N THR A 433 23.41 4.85 -35.61
CA THR A 433 24.12 4.78 -36.89
C THR A 433 23.22 4.25 -38.00
N GLY A 434 23.62 4.44 -39.27
CA GLY A 434 22.88 4.00 -40.44
C GLY A 434 21.84 5.01 -40.94
N LEU A 435 21.11 4.65 -41.99
CA LEU A 435 20.16 5.51 -42.69
C LEU A 435 18.74 5.41 -42.11
N THR A 436 18.08 6.55 -41.93
CA THR A 436 16.61 6.65 -41.82
C THR A 436 16.02 7.16 -43.14
N VAL A 437 14.81 6.74 -43.50
CA VAL A 437 14.19 7.09 -44.80
C VAL A 437 13.34 8.37 -44.76
N THR A 438 13.28 9.00 -43.58
CA THR A 438 12.62 10.28 -43.30
C THR A 438 13.36 10.96 -42.15
N GLY A 439 13.29 12.28 -42.08
CA GLY A 439 13.72 13.06 -40.93
C GLY A 439 15.12 13.64 -41.10
N GLU A 440 15.88 13.66 -40.00
CA GLU A 440 17.12 14.43 -39.87
C GLU A 440 18.04 13.80 -38.80
N VAL A 441 19.33 14.11 -38.87
CA VAL A 441 20.37 13.73 -37.92
C VAL A 441 21.17 14.99 -37.57
N GLU A 442 21.16 15.36 -36.29
CA GLU A 442 21.96 16.48 -35.76
C GLU A 442 22.95 15.94 -34.72
N ASP A 443 24.17 16.47 -34.69
CA ASP A 443 25.22 16.08 -33.73
C ASP A 443 25.73 17.30 -32.94
N HIS A 444 25.66 17.22 -31.61
CA HIS A 444 25.96 18.34 -30.71
C HIS A 444 27.14 18.03 -29.78
N LYS A 445 28.04 19.00 -29.56
CA LYS A 445 29.00 18.92 -28.44
C LYS A 445 28.24 19.03 -27.11
N VAL A 446 28.62 18.22 -26.13
CA VAL A 446 28.08 18.30 -24.76
C VAL A 446 29.19 18.31 -23.71
N GLN A 447 28.88 18.86 -22.54
CA GLN A 447 29.76 18.83 -21.38
C GLN A 447 29.12 18.01 -20.26
N ILE A 448 29.86 17.06 -19.73
CA ILE A 448 29.42 16.19 -18.64
C ILE A 448 30.21 16.56 -17.38
N SER A 449 29.49 16.81 -16.30
CA SER A 449 30.03 16.92 -14.95
C SER A 449 29.41 15.82 -14.10
N THR A 450 30.24 14.88 -13.67
CA THR A 450 29.82 13.79 -12.80
C THR A 450 30.07 14.15 -11.34
N TYR A 451 29.08 13.82 -10.53
CA TYR A 451 29.06 14.01 -9.09
C TYR A 451 28.83 12.68 -8.40
N GLU A 452 29.24 12.62 -7.14
CA GLU A 452 28.96 11.48 -6.27
C GLU A 452 28.56 12.02 -4.90
N LEU A 453 27.65 11.31 -4.24
CA LEU A 453 27.27 11.54 -2.86
C LEU A 453 27.23 10.21 -2.13
N GLU A 454 27.87 10.15 -0.97
CA GLU A 454 27.69 9.08 -0.01
C GLU A 454 26.64 9.53 1.01
N ILE A 455 25.52 8.82 1.10
CA ILE A 455 24.48 9.08 2.11
C ILE A 455 24.58 8.03 3.22
N SER A 456 24.63 8.47 4.46
CA SER A 456 24.40 7.61 5.62
C SER A 456 23.40 8.24 6.56
N LYS A 457 22.73 7.42 7.36
CA LYS A 457 21.68 7.83 8.28
C LYS A 457 21.83 7.04 9.57
N THR A 458 21.58 7.70 10.70
CA THR A 458 21.54 7.11 12.03
C THR A 458 20.41 7.73 12.85
N SER A 459 20.01 7.06 13.92
CA SER A 459 19.09 7.63 14.91
C SER A 459 19.42 7.20 16.34
N ASP A 460 18.89 7.91 17.32
CA ASP A 460 18.93 7.52 18.74
C ASP A 460 17.65 6.77 19.20
N ALA A 461 16.84 6.25 18.28
CA ALA A 461 15.50 5.69 18.59
C ALA A 461 15.53 4.54 19.61
N LEU A 462 16.63 3.78 19.64
CA LEU A 462 16.84 2.67 20.58
C LEU A 462 17.64 3.06 21.83
N VAL A 463 18.17 4.30 21.89
CA VAL A 463 19.02 4.78 22.99
C VAL A 463 18.14 5.46 24.04
N GLY A 464 18.42 5.23 25.33
CA GLY A 464 17.68 5.88 26.42
C GLY A 464 16.24 5.39 26.62
N LYS A 465 15.91 4.17 26.15
CA LYS A 465 14.62 3.48 26.39
C LYS A 465 13.38 4.29 25.99
N LYS A 466 13.31 4.72 24.73
CA LYS A 466 12.27 5.63 24.23
C LYS A 466 10.85 5.05 24.30
N PHE A 467 9.93 5.88 24.77
CA PHE A 467 8.48 5.69 24.77
C PHE A 467 7.79 6.65 23.82
N ALA A 468 6.53 6.36 23.47
CA ALA A 468 5.69 7.36 22.83
C ALA A 468 5.61 8.61 23.72
N GLY A 469 5.72 9.79 23.11
CA GLY A 469 5.92 11.07 23.80
C GLY A 469 7.37 11.55 23.87
N ASP A 470 8.35 10.64 23.77
CA ASP A 470 9.77 10.99 23.76
C ASP A 470 10.21 11.54 22.39
N GLU A 471 11.36 12.22 22.40
CA GLU A 471 12.00 12.71 21.18
C GLU A 471 13.03 11.72 20.65
N VAL A 472 13.01 11.49 19.33
CA VAL A 472 14.02 10.75 18.57
C VAL A 472 14.77 11.73 17.68
N THR A 473 16.09 11.70 17.78
CA THR A 473 17.04 12.45 16.95
C THR A 473 17.49 11.59 15.78
N TYR A 474 17.29 12.10 14.57
CA TYR A 474 17.84 11.53 13.35
C TYR A 474 19.02 12.38 12.87
N THR A 475 20.04 11.70 12.35
CA THR A 475 21.18 12.32 11.70
C THR A 475 21.35 11.72 10.30
N VAL A 476 21.30 12.56 9.27
CA VAL A 476 21.65 12.22 7.90
C VAL A 476 23.00 12.86 7.59
N THR A 477 23.92 12.13 6.99
CA THR A 477 25.15 12.70 6.46
C THR A 477 25.21 12.53 4.96
N ALA A 478 25.74 13.55 4.29
CA ALA A 478 26.00 13.54 2.86
C ALA A 478 27.43 13.98 2.61
N LYS A 479 28.27 13.08 2.10
CA LYS A 479 29.67 13.36 1.77
C LYS A 479 29.85 13.42 0.27
N ASN A 480 30.64 14.37 -0.22
CA ASN A 480 31.07 14.42 -1.61
C ASN A 480 32.43 13.72 -1.77
N PRO A 481 32.50 12.43 -2.16
CA PRO A 481 33.78 11.76 -2.40
C PRO A 481 34.40 12.13 -3.76
N SER A 482 33.65 12.79 -4.65
CA SER A 482 34.14 13.14 -5.98
C SER A 482 35.13 14.30 -5.95
N ARG A 483 35.94 14.44 -7.00
CA ARG A 483 36.83 15.59 -7.19
C ARG A 483 36.09 16.85 -7.66
N THR A 484 34.84 16.70 -8.09
CA THR A 484 34.01 17.79 -8.60
C THR A 484 33.30 18.47 -7.42
N PRO A 485 33.52 19.77 -7.16
CA PRO A 485 32.79 20.48 -6.11
C PRO A 485 31.32 20.68 -6.51
N PHE A 486 30.41 20.51 -5.55
CA PHE A 486 29.06 21.08 -5.66
C PHE A 486 29.12 22.59 -5.42
N THR A 487 28.54 23.36 -6.34
CA THR A 487 28.61 24.84 -6.35
C THR A 487 27.22 25.46 -6.24
N ASN A 488 27.12 26.80 -6.18
CA ASN A 488 25.82 27.47 -6.15
C ASN A 488 25.04 27.29 -7.47
N THR A 489 25.73 27.11 -8.59
CA THR A 489 25.09 26.84 -9.89
C THR A 489 24.69 25.37 -10.05
N SER A 490 25.39 24.47 -9.34
CA SER A 490 25.16 23.02 -9.39
C SER A 490 25.22 22.46 -7.96
N PRO A 491 24.20 22.72 -7.12
CA PRO A 491 24.21 22.33 -5.71
C PRO A 491 23.94 20.84 -5.53
N ALA A 492 24.38 20.31 -4.38
CA ALA A 492 23.92 19.02 -3.88
C ALA A 492 22.53 19.19 -3.26
N TYR A 493 21.69 18.18 -3.45
CA TYR A 493 20.39 18.08 -2.79
C TYR A 493 20.36 16.83 -1.92
N VAL A 494 19.89 16.99 -0.70
CA VAL A 494 19.68 15.89 0.26
C VAL A 494 18.23 15.93 0.69
N PHE A 495 17.54 14.81 0.56
CA PHE A 495 16.14 14.66 0.93
C PHE A 495 15.99 13.60 2.01
N ASP A 496 14.96 13.76 2.81
CA ASP A 496 14.58 12.81 3.86
C ASP A 496 13.05 12.67 3.88
N ASP A 497 12.57 11.46 3.59
CA ASP A 497 11.14 11.15 3.49
C ASP A 497 10.62 10.62 4.82
N LEU A 498 9.76 11.42 5.45
CA LEU A 498 9.15 11.14 6.75
C LEU A 498 7.74 10.57 6.62
N ARG A 499 7.28 10.20 5.42
CA ARG A 499 5.91 9.67 5.24
C ARG A 499 5.65 8.41 6.07
N GLY A 500 6.63 7.53 6.22
CA GLY A 500 6.58 6.36 7.12
C GLY A 500 6.99 6.67 8.56
N VAL A 501 6.89 7.92 9.00
CA VAL A 501 7.25 8.34 10.37
C VAL A 501 6.16 9.24 10.96
N LEU A 502 5.55 10.12 10.16
CA LEU A 502 4.66 11.17 10.66
C LEU A 502 3.26 10.71 11.06
N ASP A 503 2.87 9.48 10.73
CA ASP A 503 1.68 8.83 11.28
C ASP A 503 1.91 8.33 12.72
N ASP A 504 3.15 8.01 13.09
CA ASP A 504 3.60 7.60 14.43
C ASP A 504 4.36 8.66 15.22
N ALA A 505 4.70 9.79 14.60
CA ALA A 505 5.46 10.87 15.23
C ALA A 505 5.05 12.25 14.71
N THR A 506 5.59 13.30 15.30
CA THR A 506 5.46 14.69 14.83
C THR A 506 6.84 15.32 14.74
N VAL A 507 7.19 15.90 13.60
CA VAL A 507 8.48 16.58 13.43
C VAL A 507 8.55 17.86 14.28
N ILE A 508 9.70 18.09 14.92
CA ILE A 508 9.97 19.32 15.67
C ILE A 508 10.70 20.27 14.73
N THR A 509 9.96 21.14 14.04
CA THR A 509 10.51 21.99 12.97
C THR A 509 11.62 22.95 13.43
N GLY A 510 11.61 23.38 14.70
CA GLY A 510 12.69 24.20 15.28
C GLY A 510 13.99 23.43 15.57
N SER A 511 14.02 22.11 15.38
CA SER A 511 15.20 21.27 15.64
C SER A 511 16.07 21.03 14.40
N LEU A 512 15.62 21.40 13.20
CA LEU A 512 16.35 21.15 11.96
C LEU A 512 17.64 21.96 11.92
N GLN A 513 18.77 21.27 11.71
CA GLN A 513 20.09 21.87 11.60
C GLN A 513 20.86 21.20 10.46
N ALA A 514 21.52 22.02 9.64
CA ALA A 514 22.42 21.57 8.59
C ALA A 514 23.79 22.20 8.81
N THR A 515 24.79 21.37 9.08
CA THR A 515 26.15 21.81 9.38
C THR A 515 27.17 21.13 8.48
N VAL A 516 28.22 21.87 8.14
CA VAL A 516 29.40 21.35 7.48
C VAL A 516 30.62 21.74 8.32
N GLY A 517 31.34 20.74 8.81
CA GLY A 517 32.25 20.96 9.94
C GLY A 517 31.47 21.51 11.15
N ASN A 518 31.89 22.65 11.68
CA ASN A 518 31.24 23.30 12.84
C ASN A 518 30.38 24.52 12.45
N SER A 519 30.13 24.73 11.15
CA SER A 519 29.39 25.89 10.66
C SER A 519 28.08 25.47 10.01
N SER A 520 27.03 26.26 10.23
CA SER A 520 25.77 26.07 9.51
C SER A 520 25.97 26.30 8.00
N ARG A 521 25.37 25.45 7.17
CA ARG A 521 25.48 25.51 5.71
C ARG A 521 24.12 25.31 5.07
N GLY A 522 23.68 26.28 4.26
CA GLY A 522 22.44 26.21 3.49
C GLY A 522 21.18 26.21 4.36
N ASP A 523 20.02 26.28 3.71
CA ASP A 523 18.73 26.19 4.38
C ASP A 523 18.26 24.73 4.34
N VAL A 524 17.90 24.22 5.52
CA VAL A 524 17.17 22.96 5.67
C VAL A 524 15.71 23.28 5.96
N VAL A 525 14.79 22.68 5.19
CA VAL A 525 13.37 22.97 5.29
C VAL A 525 12.57 21.67 5.35
N PHE A 526 11.55 21.65 6.21
CA PHE A 526 10.51 20.61 6.19
C PHE A 526 9.30 21.12 5.40
N ASP A 527 8.90 20.38 4.37
CA ASP A 527 7.68 20.61 3.61
C ASP A 527 6.58 19.67 4.10
N SER A 528 5.53 20.23 4.70
CA SER A 528 4.39 19.48 5.24
C SER A 528 3.48 18.88 4.17
N ASN A 529 3.49 19.40 2.93
CA ASN A 529 2.65 18.87 1.85
C ASN A 529 3.22 17.56 1.30
N THR A 530 4.55 17.47 1.27
CA THR A 530 5.27 16.28 0.78
C THR A 530 5.80 15.40 1.91
N SER A 531 5.69 15.85 3.18
CA SER A 531 6.22 15.19 4.37
C SER A 531 7.72 14.90 4.28
N ARG A 532 8.47 15.86 3.73
CA ARG A 532 9.90 15.70 3.42
C ARG A 532 10.75 16.81 4.01
N ILE A 533 11.93 16.45 4.49
CA ILE A 533 13.01 17.39 4.76
C ILE A 533 13.85 17.50 3.48
N ALA A 534 14.21 18.73 3.11
CA ALA A 534 15.10 19.01 1.99
C ALA A 534 16.21 19.96 2.42
N TRP A 535 17.42 19.67 1.97
CA TRP A 535 18.57 20.55 2.05
C TRP A 535 19.16 20.76 0.66
N ARG A 536 19.68 21.97 0.42
CA ARG A 536 20.43 22.32 -0.78
C ARG A 536 21.69 23.12 -0.42
N GLY A 537 22.80 22.85 -1.10
CA GLY A 537 23.99 23.67 -0.92
C GLY A 537 25.25 23.18 -1.62
N THR A 538 26.32 23.95 -1.41
CA THR A 538 27.67 23.64 -1.89
C THR A 538 28.34 22.60 -0.99
N LEU A 539 29.14 21.72 -1.60
CA LEU A 539 29.94 20.69 -0.94
C LEU A 539 31.23 20.50 -1.72
N ALA A 540 32.35 20.92 -1.15
CA ALA A 540 33.68 20.72 -1.70
C ALA A 540 34.07 19.23 -1.70
N PRO A 541 35.10 18.82 -2.49
CA PRO A 541 35.63 17.46 -2.44
C PRO A 541 36.01 17.05 -1.02
N ASN A 542 35.58 15.85 -0.62
CA ASN A 542 35.72 15.26 0.72
C ASN A 542 35.01 16.01 1.86
N GLU A 543 34.20 17.02 1.57
CA GLU A 543 33.40 17.71 2.57
C GLU A 543 32.15 16.89 2.91
N THR A 544 31.72 16.95 4.18
CA THR A 544 30.55 16.22 4.70
C THR A 544 29.55 17.19 5.30
N LEU A 545 28.31 17.13 4.81
CA LEU A 545 27.14 17.70 5.44
C LEU A 545 26.61 16.76 6.52
N THR A 546 26.24 17.33 7.66
CA THR A 546 25.45 16.68 8.71
C THR A 546 24.13 17.42 8.87
N LEU A 547 23.04 16.72 8.58
CA LEU A 547 21.66 17.14 8.77
C LEU A 547 21.11 16.45 10.03
N THR A 548 20.70 17.23 11.03
CA THR A 548 20.13 16.72 12.28
C THR A 548 18.74 17.30 12.49
N TYR A 549 17.80 16.47 12.90
CA TYR A 549 16.44 16.89 13.27
C TYR A 549 15.85 15.92 14.30
N ARG A 550 14.78 16.36 14.98
CA ARG A 550 14.06 15.56 15.97
C ARG A 550 12.60 15.38 15.59
N VAL A 551 12.06 14.23 15.95
CA VAL A 551 10.63 13.93 15.93
C VAL A 551 10.18 13.58 17.35
N ARG A 552 8.94 13.90 17.69
CA ARG A 552 8.29 13.45 18.92
C ARG A 552 7.37 12.29 18.62
N LEU A 553 7.62 11.14 19.22
CA LEU A 553 6.81 9.93 19.06
C LEU A 553 5.40 10.16 19.61
N LYS A 554 4.40 9.53 19.01
CA LYS A 554 3.02 9.52 19.49
C LYS A 554 2.45 8.12 19.38
N VAL A 555 1.32 7.91 20.06
CA VAL A 555 0.50 6.71 19.83
C VAL A 555 -0.32 6.87 18.56
N GLY A 556 -0.53 5.78 17.82
CA GLY A 556 -1.32 5.79 16.59
C GLY A 556 -0.62 5.05 15.46
N GLY A 557 -0.85 5.55 14.23
CA GLY A 557 -0.18 5.13 13.00
C GLY A 557 -0.23 3.64 12.69
N ASP A 558 0.69 3.22 11.82
CA ASP A 558 0.94 1.83 11.48
C ASP A 558 2.01 1.17 12.38
N ARG A 559 2.62 1.95 13.29
CA ARG A 559 3.66 1.53 14.24
C ARG A 559 4.99 1.15 13.59
N ASP A 560 5.24 1.56 12.35
CA ASP A 560 6.47 1.34 11.60
C ASP A 560 7.17 2.67 11.30
N LEU A 561 8.22 2.98 12.06
CA LEU A 561 9.00 4.21 11.93
C LEU A 561 10.06 4.06 10.82
N ARG A 562 9.64 4.03 9.56
CA ARG A 562 10.49 3.90 8.37
C ARG A 562 10.88 5.26 7.80
N ASN A 563 12.17 5.57 7.89
CA ASN A 563 12.72 6.87 7.53
C ASN A 563 13.81 6.75 6.46
N VAL A 564 13.64 7.38 5.30
CA VAL A 564 14.50 7.19 4.12
C VAL A 564 15.10 8.49 3.63
N ALA A 565 16.42 8.57 3.61
CA ALA A 565 17.18 9.70 3.06
C ALA A 565 17.90 9.34 1.76
N TRP A 566 18.05 10.30 0.85
CA TRP A 566 18.82 10.14 -0.39
C TRP A 566 19.42 11.46 -0.91
N GLY A 567 20.39 11.34 -1.82
CA GLY A 567 21.11 12.44 -2.43
C GLY A 567 20.90 12.55 -3.95
N GLN A 568 20.96 13.78 -4.47
CA GLN A 568 20.90 14.09 -5.91
C GLN A 568 21.81 15.28 -6.27
N ALA A 569 22.16 15.41 -7.56
CA ALA A 569 22.93 16.53 -8.10
C ALA A 569 22.13 17.29 -9.16
N GLY A 570 22.27 18.62 -9.20
CA GLY A 570 21.82 19.45 -10.33
C GLY A 570 20.30 19.64 -10.49
N VAL A 571 19.48 18.75 -9.93
CA VAL A 571 18.02 18.77 -10.06
C VAL A 571 17.37 19.00 -8.69
N ALA A 572 16.56 20.07 -8.60
CA ALA A 572 15.85 20.42 -7.36
C ALA A 572 14.63 19.52 -7.10
N THR A 573 14.04 18.96 -8.14
CA THR A 573 12.90 18.05 -8.04
C THR A 573 13.34 16.73 -7.38
N PRO A 574 12.73 16.32 -6.25
CA PRO A 574 13.07 15.07 -5.60
C PRO A 574 12.73 13.87 -6.49
N ALA A 575 13.66 12.92 -6.64
CA ALA A 575 13.34 11.64 -7.27
C ALA A 575 12.16 10.96 -6.55
N THR A 576 11.26 10.40 -7.34
CA THR A 576 10.16 9.58 -6.83
C THR A 576 10.61 8.13 -6.70
N ASN A 577 10.02 7.39 -5.76
CA ASN A 577 10.23 5.94 -5.57
C ASN A 577 11.62 5.51 -5.05
N VAL A 578 12.39 6.41 -4.45
CA VAL A 578 13.60 6.00 -3.70
C VAL A 578 13.16 5.36 -2.39
N THR A 579 13.32 4.04 -2.24
CA THR A 579 12.91 3.30 -1.04
C THR A 579 14.08 2.94 -0.15
N CYS A 580 15.29 2.94 -0.70
CA CYS A 580 16.51 2.38 -0.15
C CYS A 580 16.41 0.89 0.23
N GLU A 581 15.52 0.16 -0.45
CA GLU A 581 15.44 -1.29 -0.35
C GLU A 581 16.45 -1.96 -1.29
N ASN A 582 16.89 -3.16 -0.93
CA ASN A 582 17.94 -3.89 -1.65
C ASN A 582 19.19 -3.03 -1.88
N ARG A 583 19.55 -2.24 -0.86
CA ARG A 583 20.65 -1.27 -0.92
C ARG A 583 21.96 -1.95 -1.31
N THR A 584 22.64 -1.40 -2.30
CA THR A 584 23.93 -1.94 -2.78
C THR A 584 25.04 -1.74 -1.75
N ALA A 585 26.18 -2.42 -1.94
CA ALA A 585 27.35 -2.27 -1.06
C ALA A 585 27.91 -0.84 -1.08
N GLU A 586 27.74 -0.13 -2.20
CA GLU A 586 28.11 1.27 -2.41
C GLU A 586 27.08 2.25 -1.80
N GLY A 587 26.02 1.74 -1.17
CA GLY A 587 25.04 2.54 -0.48
C GLY A 587 23.98 3.18 -1.39
N ARG A 588 23.64 2.52 -2.49
CA ARG A 588 22.65 3.01 -3.48
C ARG A 588 21.36 2.21 -3.43
N ASP A 589 20.27 2.85 -3.81
CA ASP A 589 18.94 2.23 -3.93
C ASP A 589 18.93 1.20 -5.07
N GLY A 590 18.40 0.01 -4.83
CA GLY A 590 18.49 -1.09 -5.79
C GLY A 590 17.69 -0.90 -7.09
N SER A 591 16.76 0.07 -7.14
CA SER A 591 15.89 0.31 -8.31
C SER A 591 16.23 1.61 -9.04
N THR A 592 16.47 2.67 -8.28
CA THR A 592 16.68 4.03 -8.80
C THR A 592 18.16 4.45 -8.83
N ASN A 593 19.02 3.65 -8.18
CA ASN A 593 20.46 3.85 -8.07
C ASN A 593 20.90 5.20 -7.45
N HIS A 594 19.97 5.90 -6.79
CA HIS A 594 20.29 7.07 -5.98
C HIS A 594 21.04 6.66 -4.71
N PRO A 595 22.06 7.42 -4.29
CA PRO A 595 22.70 7.19 -3.01
C PRO A 595 21.70 7.45 -1.89
N CYS A 596 21.55 6.48 -0.99
CA CYS A 596 20.47 6.49 -0.01
C CYS A 596 20.92 5.86 1.33
N ALA A 597 20.17 6.14 2.39
CA ALA A 597 20.25 5.41 3.64
C ALA A 597 18.88 5.43 4.33
N ALA A 598 18.56 4.39 5.07
CA ALA A 598 17.29 4.27 5.78
C ALA A 598 17.50 3.81 7.22
N GLU A 599 16.62 4.27 8.09
CA GLU A 599 16.48 3.84 9.47
C GLU A 599 15.06 3.31 9.66
N ARG A 600 14.90 2.20 10.38
CA ARG A 600 13.59 1.57 10.60
C ARG A 600 13.49 0.97 11.99
N TYR A 601 12.42 1.33 12.69
CA TYR A 601 12.07 0.83 14.02
C TYR A 601 10.57 0.60 14.12
N GLN A 602 10.11 -0.04 15.17
CA GLN A 602 8.69 -0.25 15.39
C GLN A 602 8.25 0.22 16.77
N LEU A 603 6.96 0.56 16.90
CA LEU A 603 6.32 0.77 18.19
C LEU A 603 5.61 -0.50 18.64
N MET A 604 5.65 -0.78 19.94
CA MET A 604 4.93 -1.88 20.57
C MET A 604 4.15 -1.35 21.76
N SER A 605 2.90 -1.80 21.91
CA SER A 605 2.05 -1.44 23.05
C SER A 605 1.64 -2.66 23.86
N LEU A 606 1.70 -2.59 25.19
CA LEU A 606 1.18 -3.64 26.07
C LEU A 606 -0.14 -3.23 26.71
N LEU A 607 -1.13 -4.10 26.62
CA LEU A 607 -2.47 -3.88 27.15
C LEU A 607 -2.81 -4.94 28.20
N LYS A 608 -3.52 -4.52 29.24
CA LYS A 608 -4.10 -5.41 30.24
C LYS A 608 -5.60 -5.49 30.02
N THR A 609 -6.11 -6.69 29.72
CA THR A 609 -7.54 -6.92 29.52
C THR A 609 -8.05 -8.05 30.40
N PHE A 610 -9.37 -8.09 30.59
CA PHE A 610 -10.01 -8.99 31.53
C PHE A 610 -11.29 -9.61 30.96
N GLN A 611 -11.52 -10.89 31.26
CA GLN A 611 -12.78 -11.59 31.10
C GLN A 611 -13.48 -11.62 32.45
N ASN A 612 -14.52 -10.79 32.62
CA ASN A 612 -15.12 -10.57 33.94
C ASN A 612 -16.52 -11.16 34.03
N ASN A 613 -16.70 -12.08 34.97
CA ASN A 613 -18.00 -12.60 35.37
C ASN A 613 -18.33 -12.26 36.85
N TYR A 614 -17.30 -12.03 37.67
CA TYR A 614 -17.35 -11.89 39.12
C TYR A 614 -16.80 -10.55 39.64
N ASP A 615 -15.75 -9.98 39.05
CA ASP A 615 -15.25 -8.64 39.35
C ASP A 615 -16.04 -7.59 38.53
N PRO A 616 -16.89 -6.77 39.16
CA PRO A 616 -17.65 -5.75 38.44
C PRO A 616 -16.79 -4.60 37.90
N ALA A 617 -15.56 -4.41 38.39
CA ALA A 617 -14.72 -3.27 38.07
C ALA A 617 -13.22 -3.61 38.19
N PRO A 618 -12.68 -4.49 37.31
CA PRO A 618 -11.26 -4.82 37.33
C PRO A 618 -10.39 -3.57 37.07
N ASN A 619 -9.35 -3.40 37.87
CA ASN A 619 -8.44 -2.28 37.73
C ASN A 619 -7.13 -2.71 37.06
N ALA A 620 -6.95 -2.32 35.80
CA ALA A 620 -5.71 -2.58 35.05
C ALA A 620 -4.46 -1.99 35.72
N ALA A 621 -4.59 -0.88 36.45
CA ALA A 621 -3.47 -0.21 37.10
C ALA A 621 -2.87 -1.01 38.27
N ASP A 622 -3.58 -2.01 38.79
CA ASP A 622 -3.05 -2.93 39.81
C ASP A 622 -2.01 -3.91 39.22
N TRP A 623 -1.89 -3.95 37.89
CA TRP A 623 -0.98 -4.81 37.16
C TRP A 623 0.21 -4.01 36.62
N THR A 624 1.39 -4.62 36.69
CA THR A 624 2.60 -4.19 36.00
C THR A 624 2.90 -5.20 34.90
N LEU A 625 3.12 -4.72 33.69
CA LEU A 625 3.43 -5.55 32.52
C LEU A 625 4.90 -5.37 32.17
N THR A 626 5.56 -6.48 31.84
CA THR A 626 6.97 -6.51 31.51
C THR A 626 7.18 -7.16 30.15
N ALA A 627 7.87 -6.48 29.25
CA ALA A 627 8.42 -7.06 28.03
C ALA A 627 9.91 -7.35 28.22
N THR A 628 10.35 -8.55 27.85
CA THR A 628 11.75 -8.99 27.89
C THR A 628 12.19 -9.40 26.49
N GLY A 629 13.32 -8.88 26.02
CA GLY A 629 13.86 -9.15 24.68
C GLY A 629 15.05 -8.24 24.37
N ASN A 630 15.55 -8.25 23.14
CA ASN A 630 16.62 -7.34 22.73
C ASN A 630 16.02 -6.00 22.28
N PHE A 631 16.15 -4.96 23.09
CA PHE A 631 15.68 -3.61 22.72
C PHE A 631 16.69 -2.83 21.89
N GLY A 632 17.92 -3.33 21.75
CA GLY A 632 19.00 -2.66 21.04
C GLY A 632 19.45 -1.36 21.70
N GLY A 633 20.31 -0.60 21.00
CA GLY A 633 20.80 0.72 21.43
C GLY A 633 21.85 0.72 22.54
N GLU A 634 21.68 -0.08 23.59
CA GLU A 634 22.56 -0.11 24.77
C GLU A 634 22.90 -1.55 25.20
N THR A 635 24.10 -1.75 25.76
CA THR A 635 24.52 -3.07 26.26
C THR A 635 23.72 -3.42 27.51
N GLY A 636 23.05 -4.59 27.49
CA GLY A 636 22.24 -5.07 28.62
C GLY A 636 20.81 -4.51 28.66
N ASP A 637 20.35 -3.83 27.61
CA ASP A 637 18.98 -3.34 27.55
C ASP A 637 18.00 -4.44 27.16
N THR A 638 17.49 -5.16 28.17
CA THR A 638 16.72 -6.39 27.98
C THR A 638 15.27 -6.34 28.46
N GLU A 639 14.84 -5.23 29.06
CA GLU A 639 13.55 -5.16 29.74
C GLU A 639 12.86 -3.79 29.59
N ARG A 640 11.54 -3.82 29.40
CA ARG A 640 10.62 -2.67 29.55
C ARG A 640 9.53 -3.03 30.53
N VAL A 641 9.31 -2.16 31.50
CA VAL A 641 8.27 -2.31 32.52
C VAL A 641 7.29 -1.17 32.35
N VAL A 642 6.02 -1.48 32.21
CA VAL A 642 4.95 -0.50 31.95
C VAL A 642 3.76 -0.75 32.88
N PRO A 643 3.00 0.31 33.22
CA PRO A 643 1.75 0.13 33.96
C PRO A 643 0.72 -0.62 33.11
N GLY A 644 -0.08 -1.46 33.75
CA GLY A 644 -1.23 -2.09 33.13
C GLY A 644 -2.26 -1.04 32.72
N ASN A 645 -2.76 -1.16 31.49
CA ASN A 645 -3.75 -0.25 30.93
C ASN A 645 -4.61 -0.98 29.90
N THR A 646 -5.92 -0.69 29.87
CA THR A 646 -6.84 -1.27 28.89
C THR A 646 -6.76 -0.57 27.53
N ALA A 647 -6.11 0.59 27.45
CA ALA A 647 -5.95 1.39 26.24
C ALA A 647 -4.48 1.67 25.92
N VAL A 648 -4.21 1.99 24.65
CA VAL A 648 -2.89 2.44 24.21
C VAL A 648 -2.64 3.86 24.66
N THR A 649 -1.50 4.08 25.30
CA THR A 649 -1.04 5.35 25.83
C THR A 649 0.47 5.51 25.64
N ASN A 650 0.97 6.71 25.95
CA ASN A 650 2.41 6.96 25.94
C ASN A 650 3.18 6.07 26.92
N ALA A 651 2.60 5.79 28.09
CA ALA A 651 3.27 5.05 29.17
C ALA A 651 3.43 3.55 28.91
N ASN A 652 2.62 2.97 28.01
CA ASN A 652 2.67 1.55 27.66
C ASN A 652 3.04 1.30 26.20
N THR A 653 3.57 2.30 25.50
CA THR A 653 4.03 2.18 24.10
C THR A 653 5.48 2.60 23.97
N PHE A 654 6.34 1.70 23.48
CA PHE A 654 7.78 1.90 23.40
C PHE A 654 8.38 1.46 22.07
N VAL A 655 9.57 1.99 21.75
CA VAL A 655 10.32 1.66 20.53
C VAL A 655 11.02 0.31 20.68
N VAL A 656 10.98 -0.50 19.62
CA VAL A 656 11.69 -1.77 19.51
C VAL A 656 12.39 -1.90 18.15
N PRO A 657 13.45 -2.72 18.04
CA PRO A 657 14.07 -3.05 16.75
C PRO A 657 13.13 -3.90 15.88
N VAL A 658 13.25 -3.76 14.57
CA VAL A 658 12.48 -4.57 13.60
C VAL A 658 12.90 -6.04 13.68
N GLY A 659 11.93 -6.94 13.74
CA GLY A 659 12.15 -8.39 13.67
C GLY A 659 12.59 -9.07 14.97
N GLU A 660 12.86 -8.31 16.03
CA GLU A 660 13.15 -8.87 17.35
C GLU A 660 11.89 -9.42 18.02
N SER A 661 12.05 -10.51 18.78
CA SER A 661 10.96 -11.20 19.48
C SER A 661 11.02 -10.93 20.99
N PHE A 662 9.87 -10.61 21.57
CA PHE A 662 9.73 -10.22 22.97
C PHE A 662 8.79 -11.18 23.71
N GLN A 663 9.15 -11.50 24.95
CA GLN A 663 8.33 -12.28 25.88
C GLN A 663 7.67 -11.35 26.90
N PHE A 664 6.44 -11.70 27.31
CA PHE A 664 5.68 -10.88 28.24
C PHE A 664 5.40 -11.57 29.56
N LYS A 665 5.50 -10.81 30.64
CA LYS A 665 5.14 -11.21 31.99
C LYS A 665 4.25 -10.15 32.61
N GLU A 666 3.41 -10.59 33.53
CA GLU A 666 2.58 -9.70 34.35
C GLU A 666 2.78 -9.98 35.83
N LYS A 667 2.64 -8.93 36.63
CA LYS A 667 2.74 -9.01 38.09
C LYS A 667 1.74 -8.05 38.71
N ALA A 668 1.06 -8.50 39.75
CA ALA A 668 0.25 -7.67 40.64
C ALA A 668 0.58 -8.04 42.10
N ALA A 669 -0.10 -7.41 43.05
CA ALA A 669 -0.01 -7.81 44.45
C ALA A 669 -0.58 -9.25 44.63
N PRO A 670 -0.03 -10.08 45.54
CA PRO A 670 -0.47 -11.47 45.71
C PRO A 670 -1.98 -11.64 45.92
N GLU A 671 -2.59 -10.72 46.67
CA GLU A 671 -4.02 -10.65 46.95
C GLU A 671 -4.85 -10.41 45.68
N VAL A 672 -4.36 -9.60 44.74
CA VAL A 672 -5.01 -9.38 43.44
C VAL A 672 -4.86 -10.63 42.58
N MET A 673 -3.64 -11.17 42.47
CA MET A 673 -3.37 -12.36 41.65
C MET A 673 -4.18 -13.59 42.06
N LYS A 674 -4.51 -13.74 43.36
CA LYS A 674 -5.32 -14.86 43.86
C LYS A 674 -6.67 -14.96 43.13
N GLY A 675 -7.31 -13.80 42.91
CA GLY A 675 -8.62 -13.67 42.28
C GLY A 675 -8.64 -13.84 40.76
N TYR A 676 -7.49 -13.98 40.11
CA TYR A 676 -7.41 -14.06 38.66
C TYR A 676 -6.67 -15.32 38.18
N GLU A 677 -7.09 -15.83 37.02
CA GLU A 677 -6.41 -16.84 36.23
C GLU A 677 -5.82 -16.19 34.98
N PHE A 678 -4.56 -16.50 34.66
CA PHE A 678 -3.90 -15.96 33.47
C PHE A 678 -4.26 -16.85 32.28
N LEU A 679 -4.91 -16.29 31.25
CA LEU A 679 -5.39 -17.09 30.12
C LEU A 679 -4.35 -17.27 29.02
N ASN A 680 -3.45 -16.32 28.87
CA ASN A 680 -2.35 -16.37 27.91
C ASN A 680 -1.00 -16.08 28.57
N PRO A 681 -0.59 -16.86 29.60
CA PRO A 681 0.72 -16.69 30.18
C PRO A 681 1.81 -17.01 29.15
N GLY A 682 2.79 -16.12 28.99
CA GLY A 682 3.95 -16.36 28.12
C GLY A 682 3.74 -16.07 26.63
N VAL A 683 2.89 -15.09 26.29
CA VAL A 683 2.80 -14.56 24.92
C VAL A 683 4.18 -14.12 24.42
N THR A 684 4.44 -14.38 23.14
CA THR A 684 5.56 -13.82 22.38
C THR A 684 5.04 -13.00 21.20
N ALA A 685 5.66 -11.86 20.95
CA ALA A 685 5.32 -11.01 19.82
C ALA A 685 6.55 -10.26 19.31
N VAL A 686 6.49 -9.85 18.05
CA VAL A 686 7.48 -8.96 17.42
C VAL A 686 7.01 -7.51 17.46
N GLY A 687 7.89 -6.56 17.16
CA GLY A 687 7.53 -5.14 17.02
C GLY A 687 6.38 -4.87 16.06
N GLY A 688 5.73 -3.71 16.22
CA GLY A 688 4.57 -3.28 15.43
C GLY A 688 3.22 -3.76 15.98
N ASN A 689 3.22 -4.59 17.03
CA ASN A 689 2.00 -5.19 17.58
C ASN A 689 1.47 -4.47 18.83
N GLN A 690 0.16 -4.56 19.02
CA GLN A 690 -0.46 -4.49 20.34
C GLN A 690 -0.50 -5.88 20.94
N VAL A 691 -0.05 -6.01 22.17
CA VAL A 691 -0.06 -7.28 22.90
C VAL A 691 -1.01 -7.17 24.07
N GLU A 692 -2.04 -8.02 24.08
CA GLU A 692 -3.00 -8.10 25.18
C GLU A 692 -2.65 -9.26 26.11
N LEU A 693 -2.49 -8.97 27.40
CA LEU A 693 -2.39 -9.99 28.45
C LEU A 693 -3.76 -10.11 29.13
N VAL A 694 -4.40 -11.27 29.00
CA VAL A 694 -5.80 -11.48 29.37
C VAL A 694 -5.89 -12.28 30.67
N ASN A 695 -6.57 -11.71 31.68
CA ASN A 695 -6.92 -12.45 32.89
C ASN A 695 -8.41 -12.74 32.95
N ARG A 696 -8.77 -13.88 33.54
CA ARG A 696 -10.14 -14.21 33.89
C ARG A 696 -10.30 -14.17 35.40
N ASP A 697 -11.36 -13.51 35.88
CA ASP A 697 -11.67 -13.50 37.30
C ASP A 697 -12.18 -14.87 37.78
N LYS A 698 -11.97 -15.14 39.07
CA LYS A 698 -12.41 -16.36 39.74
C LYS A 698 -13.60 -16.05 40.66
N PRO A 699 -14.54 -16.98 40.82
CA PRO A 699 -15.64 -16.84 41.77
C PRO A 699 -15.12 -16.78 43.21
N ALA A 700 -15.81 -16.01 44.05
CA ALA A 700 -15.69 -16.09 45.49
C ALA A 700 -16.69 -17.10 46.06
N SER A 701 -16.43 -17.57 47.28
CA SER A 701 -17.36 -18.40 48.05
C SER A 701 -17.47 -17.87 49.48
N ALA A 702 -18.59 -18.14 50.15
CA ALA A 702 -18.81 -17.72 51.52
C ALA A 702 -19.53 -18.83 52.30
N LYS A 703 -19.22 -18.95 53.58
CA LYS A 703 -19.80 -19.95 54.47
C LYS A 703 -20.18 -19.33 55.81
N TRP A 704 -21.22 -19.89 56.42
CA TRP A 704 -21.63 -19.56 57.78
C TRP A 704 -22.29 -20.76 58.43
N THR A 705 -22.45 -20.68 59.74
CA THR A 705 -23.22 -21.67 60.50
C THR A 705 -24.36 -20.99 61.25
N LYS A 706 -25.50 -21.64 61.29
CA LYS A 706 -26.65 -21.26 62.09
C LYS A 706 -26.59 -22.03 63.40
N THR A 707 -26.59 -21.31 64.52
CA THR A 707 -26.46 -21.92 65.85
C THR A 707 -27.60 -21.56 66.80
N ASP A 708 -27.76 -22.40 67.82
CA ASP A 708 -28.53 -22.10 69.03
C ASP A 708 -27.74 -21.11 69.91
N SER A 709 -28.36 -20.02 70.36
CA SER A 709 -27.69 -18.98 71.14
C SER A 709 -27.26 -19.41 72.54
N GLU A 710 -27.89 -20.45 73.12
CA GLU A 710 -27.59 -20.96 74.45
C GLU A 710 -26.55 -22.09 74.41
N THR A 711 -26.65 -23.02 73.45
CA THR A 711 -25.77 -24.20 73.39
C THR A 711 -24.64 -24.11 72.36
N GLY A 712 -24.76 -23.24 71.35
CA GLY A 712 -23.83 -23.16 70.23
C GLY A 712 -23.92 -24.33 69.24
N GLU A 713 -24.88 -25.25 69.43
CA GLU A 713 -25.11 -26.36 68.52
C GLU A 713 -25.67 -25.87 67.18
N LEU A 714 -25.36 -26.60 66.10
CA LEU A 714 -25.87 -26.30 64.76
C LEU A 714 -27.39 -26.54 64.71
N ILE A 715 -28.13 -25.59 64.12
CA ILE A 715 -29.58 -25.67 63.97
C ILE A 715 -29.97 -25.46 62.51
N GLY A 716 -30.69 -26.43 61.94
CA GLY A 716 -31.06 -26.41 60.53
C GLY A 716 -32.42 -25.79 60.22
N GLU A 717 -32.78 -25.73 58.94
CA GLU A 717 -34.07 -25.27 58.41
C GLU A 717 -34.30 -23.74 58.49
N SER A 718 -33.22 -22.94 58.54
CA SER A 718 -33.32 -21.48 58.38
C SER A 718 -33.38 -21.07 56.90
N GLU A 719 -34.06 -19.95 56.61
CA GLU A 719 -34.10 -19.33 55.28
C GLU A 719 -33.49 -17.93 55.30
N TRP A 720 -32.71 -17.62 54.27
CA TRP A 720 -31.96 -16.39 54.15
C TRP A 720 -32.20 -15.70 52.81
N THR A 721 -31.91 -14.41 52.74
CA THR A 721 -31.81 -13.67 51.49
C THR A 721 -30.45 -12.99 51.39
N LEU A 722 -29.75 -13.19 50.26
CA LEU A 722 -28.52 -12.49 49.90
C LEU A 722 -28.81 -11.44 48.83
N LYS A 723 -28.52 -10.16 49.10
CA LYS A 723 -28.56 -9.06 48.12
C LYS A 723 -27.16 -8.54 47.85
N GLY A 724 -26.90 -8.08 46.63
CA GLY A 724 -25.59 -7.51 46.26
C GLY A 724 -25.24 -7.77 44.79
N PRO A 725 -23.97 -7.59 44.40
CA PRO A 725 -23.50 -7.82 43.04
C PRO A 725 -23.88 -9.19 42.44
N THR A 726 -23.86 -10.26 43.25
CA THR A 726 -24.25 -11.61 42.82
C THR A 726 -25.73 -11.69 42.45
N ALA A 727 -26.59 -11.07 43.27
CA ALA A 727 -28.04 -11.12 43.12
C ALA A 727 -28.66 -9.77 43.48
N PRO A 728 -28.69 -8.82 42.54
CA PRO A 728 -29.22 -7.48 42.81
C PRO A 728 -30.70 -7.48 43.24
N GLY A 729 -31.48 -8.46 42.74
CA GLY A 729 -32.88 -8.67 43.10
C GLY A 729 -33.12 -9.44 44.40
N GLY A 730 -32.07 -9.96 45.04
CA GLY A 730 -32.15 -10.87 46.18
C GLY A 730 -32.18 -12.34 45.75
N LEU A 731 -31.30 -13.15 46.35
CA LEU A 731 -31.23 -14.60 46.22
C LEU A 731 -31.77 -15.23 47.50
N VAL A 732 -32.83 -16.02 47.38
CA VAL A 732 -33.37 -16.81 48.50
C VAL A 732 -32.52 -18.06 48.68
N ILE A 733 -32.11 -18.32 49.93
CA ILE A 733 -31.23 -19.43 50.31
C ILE A 733 -31.94 -20.23 51.39
N THR A 734 -32.26 -21.47 51.07
CA THR A 734 -32.81 -22.46 52.01
C THR A 734 -31.71 -23.41 52.43
N ASP A 735 -31.68 -23.79 53.70
CA ASP A 735 -30.78 -24.80 54.26
C ASP A 735 -30.86 -26.12 53.47
N CYS A 736 -29.72 -26.59 52.94
CA CYS A 736 -29.65 -27.90 52.31
C CYS A 736 -29.35 -28.99 53.34
N ILE A 737 -30.38 -29.73 53.76
CA ILE A 737 -30.19 -30.89 54.63
C ILE A 737 -30.23 -32.16 53.80
N ALA A 738 -29.07 -32.77 53.55
CA ALA A 738 -28.95 -33.95 52.70
C ALA A 738 -27.87 -34.95 53.18
N ALA A 739 -27.89 -36.16 52.63
CA ALA A 739 -26.86 -37.17 52.92
C ALA A 739 -25.51 -36.83 52.25
N ASP A 740 -25.56 -36.09 51.14
CA ASP A 740 -24.38 -35.71 50.38
C ASP A 740 -24.61 -34.39 49.61
N ARG A 741 -23.51 -33.72 49.29
CA ARG A 741 -23.50 -32.43 48.61
C ARG A 741 -24.11 -32.43 47.21
N SER A 742 -24.09 -33.55 46.48
CA SER A 742 -24.63 -33.60 45.11
C SER A 742 -26.16 -33.47 45.06
N LEU A 743 -26.84 -33.69 46.19
CA LEU A 743 -28.28 -33.50 46.33
C LEU A 743 -28.66 -32.03 46.60
N CYS A 744 -27.68 -31.17 46.92
CA CYS A 744 -27.89 -29.74 47.15
C CYS A 744 -28.01 -28.96 45.83
N THR A 745 -29.23 -28.95 45.28
CA THR A 745 -29.56 -28.27 44.02
C THR A 745 -29.79 -26.77 44.19
N GLY A 746 -30.13 -26.30 45.39
CA GLY A 746 -30.32 -24.89 45.74
C GLY A 746 -29.00 -24.10 45.87
N PRO A 747 -29.06 -22.82 46.29
CA PRO A 747 -27.86 -21.99 46.46
C PRO A 747 -26.89 -22.50 47.51
N ASP A 748 -27.40 -23.05 48.61
CA ASP A 748 -26.59 -23.69 49.65
C ASP A 748 -26.02 -25.03 49.15
N LYS A 749 -24.71 -25.19 49.28
CA LYS A 749 -23.93 -26.35 48.84
C LYS A 749 -23.37 -27.18 49.99
N ASP A 750 -23.64 -26.82 51.24
CA ASP A 750 -23.29 -27.66 52.39
C ASP A 750 -24.50 -28.55 52.75
N PRO A 751 -24.35 -29.89 52.82
CA PRO A 751 -25.47 -30.79 53.13
C PRO A 751 -25.79 -30.89 54.64
N GLY A 752 -24.97 -30.28 55.50
CA GLY A 752 -25.11 -30.36 56.95
C GLY A 752 -26.15 -29.38 57.49
N ALA A 753 -27.09 -29.86 58.30
CA ALA A 753 -28.09 -29.01 58.95
C ALA A 753 -27.44 -27.84 59.70
N GLY A 754 -27.86 -26.62 59.38
CA GLY A 754 -27.33 -25.40 59.98
C GLY A 754 -25.93 -25.01 59.51
N SER A 755 -25.37 -25.65 58.48
CA SER A 755 -24.14 -25.25 57.81
C SER A 755 -24.50 -24.77 56.42
N PHE A 756 -23.92 -23.64 56.00
CA PHE A 756 -24.21 -23.05 54.70
C PHE A 756 -22.92 -22.79 53.93
N LEU A 757 -22.94 -23.11 52.63
CA LEU A 757 -21.87 -22.80 51.69
C LEU A 757 -22.46 -22.24 50.40
N LEU A 758 -22.16 -20.98 50.10
CA LEU A 758 -22.45 -20.37 48.81
C LEU A 758 -21.19 -20.31 47.96
N GLU A 759 -21.33 -20.65 46.69
CA GLU A 759 -20.27 -20.62 45.68
C GLU A 759 -20.67 -19.71 44.52
N GLU A 760 -19.73 -19.46 43.60
CA GLU A 760 -19.99 -18.67 42.39
C GLU A 760 -20.44 -17.22 42.69
N LEU A 761 -19.97 -16.66 43.80
CA LEU A 761 -20.32 -15.31 44.23
C LEU A 761 -19.45 -14.27 43.49
N LYS A 762 -20.09 -13.19 43.06
CA LYS A 762 -19.43 -11.98 42.56
C LYS A 762 -18.75 -11.23 43.70
N TRP A 763 -17.78 -10.41 43.35
CA TRP A 763 -17.05 -9.58 44.31
C TRP A 763 -17.85 -8.32 44.65
N GLY A 764 -17.52 -7.73 45.79
CA GLY A 764 -18.16 -6.54 46.34
C GLY A 764 -18.98 -6.82 47.59
N GLU A 765 -19.68 -5.79 48.03
CA GLU A 765 -20.47 -5.83 49.26
C GLU A 765 -21.83 -6.50 49.01
N HIS A 766 -22.11 -7.54 49.80
CA HIS A 766 -23.37 -8.25 49.86
C HIS A 766 -23.99 -8.08 51.24
N THR A 767 -25.30 -8.24 51.29
CA THR A 767 -26.10 -8.19 52.52
C THR A 767 -26.83 -9.52 52.67
N LEU A 768 -26.51 -10.25 53.73
CA LEU A 768 -27.14 -11.52 54.09
C LEU A 768 -28.13 -11.29 55.25
N THR A 769 -29.39 -11.68 55.06
CA THR A 769 -30.48 -11.45 56.03
C THR A 769 -31.24 -12.74 56.28
N GLU A 770 -31.44 -13.12 57.55
CA GLU A 770 -32.35 -14.22 57.89
C GLU A 770 -33.79 -13.74 57.66
N VAL A 771 -34.56 -14.49 56.88
CA VAL A 771 -35.96 -14.15 56.56
C VAL A 771 -36.95 -15.11 57.23
N ALA A 772 -36.53 -16.33 57.55
CA ALA A 772 -37.29 -17.26 58.37
C ALA A 772 -36.37 -18.02 59.34
N PRO A 773 -36.66 -18.05 60.66
CA PRO A 773 -35.88 -18.81 61.61
C PRO A 773 -36.21 -20.30 61.54
N PRO A 774 -35.32 -21.17 62.05
CA PRO A 774 -35.61 -22.59 62.27
C PRO A 774 -36.86 -22.82 63.14
N PRO A 775 -37.56 -23.96 63.00
CA PRO A 775 -38.68 -24.31 63.86
C PRO A 775 -38.34 -24.24 65.35
N GLY A 776 -39.15 -23.49 66.09
CA GLY A 776 -38.98 -23.28 67.52
C GLY A 776 -38.03 -22.14 67.90
N TYR A 777 -37.51 -21.36 66.95
CA TYR A 777 -36.64 -20.23 67.25
C TYR A 777 -37.29 -18.88 66.90
N VAL A 778 -36.85 -17.83 67.57
CA VAL A 778 -37.23 -16.44 67.27
C VAL A 778 -36.48 -16.00 66.02
N LEU A 779 -37.15 -15.26 65.12
CA LEU A 779 -36.47 -14.60 64.00
C LEU A 779 -35.42 -13.66 64.55
N SER A 780 -34.18 -13.82 64.10
CA SER A 780 -33.05 -13.08 64.63
C SER A 780 -33.28 -11.57 64.56
N ASN A 781 -32.90 -10.86 65.63
CA ASN A 781 -32.84 -9.40 65.65
C ASN A 781 -31.47 -8.87 65.17
N PHE A 782 -30.53 -9.75 64.83
CA PHE A 782 -29.28 -9.36 64.22
C PHE A 782 -29.58 -8.75 62.85
N SER A 783 -29.36 -7.45 62.75
CA SER A 783 -29.43 -6.70 61.49
C SER A 783 -28.52 -7.34 60.45
N GLU A 784 -29.00 -7.41 59.20
CA GLU A 784 -28.24 -7.51 57.96
C GLU A 784 -26.71 -7.73 58.13
N GLN A 785 -26.23 -8.93 57.81
CA GLN A 785 -24.79 -9.24 57.79
C GLN A 785 -24.17 -8.69 56.52
N ILE A 786 -23.18 -7.80 56.66
CA ILE A 786 -22.43 -7.25 55.54
C ILE A 786 -21.27 -8.20 55.18
N VAL A 787 -21.33 -8.79 54.00
CA VAL A 787 -20.33 -9.71 53.46
C VAL A 787 -19.55 -9.02 52.35
N ARG A 788 -18.27 -8.72 52.57
CA ARG A 788 -17.41 -8.06 51.57
C ARG A 788 -16.51 -9.08 50.93
N LEU A 789 -16.84 -9.45 49.70
CA LEU A 789 -16.06 -10.42 48.93
C LEU A 789 -15.09 -9.71 48.01
N SER A 790 -13.89 -10.25 47.90
CA SER A 790 -12.82 -9.73 47.05
C SER A 790 -12.00 -10.87 46.46
N SER A 791 -10.94 -10.53 45.73
CA SER A 791 -10.00 -11.49 45.17
C SER A 791 -9.37 -12.42 46.22
N THR A 792 -9.28 -12.00 47.50
CA THR A 792 -8.74 -12.85 48.58
C THR A 792 -9.64 -14.02 48.95
N ASP A 793 -10.92 -13.92 48.62
CA ASP A 793 -11.98 -14.86 49.02
C ASP A 793 -12.27 -15.88 47.93
N THR A 794 -11.36 -15.96 46.96
CA THR A 794 -11.41 -16.89 45.84
C THR A 794 -10.58 -18.15 46.14
N GLY A 795 -11.00 -19.30 45.60
CA GLY A 795 -10.29 -20.58 45.74
C GLY A 795 -11.00 -21.57 46.67
N SER A 796 -10.22 -22.48 47.28
CA SER A 796 -10.75 -23.62 48.05
C SER A 796 -11.25 -23.27 49.45
N GLU A 797 -10.86 -22.11 49.98
CA GLU A 797 -11.25 -21.65 51.31
C GLU A 797 -12.30 -20.56 51.19
N PRO A 798 -13.57 -20.83 51.53
CA PRO A 798 -14.64 -19.84 51.49
C PRO A 798 -14.46 -18.76 52.55
N PHE A 799 -14.99 -17.56 52.28
CA PHE A 799 -15.07 -16.48 53.27
C PHE A 799 -15.89 -16.90 54.48
N GLU A 800 -15.28 -16.82 55.66
CA GLU A 800 -15.91 -17.18 56.93
C GLU A 800 -16.73 -16.02 57.47
N ILE A 801 -18.06 -16.08 57.33
CA ILE A 801 -18.97 -15.12 57.97
C ILE A 801 -19.06 -15.41 59.48
N GLY A 802 -18.91 -16.68 59.87
CA GLY A 802 -18.95 -17.15 61.26
C GLY A 802 -20.31 -17.71 61.68
N ALA A 803 -20.50 -17.88 62.99
CA ALA A 803 -21.73 -18.43 63.56
C ALA A 803 -22.77 -17.32 63.77
N ILE A 804 -24.00 -17.54 63.28
CA ILE A 804 -25.13 -16.63 63.43
C ILE A 804 -26.18 -17.30 64.35
N PRO A 805 -26.31 -16.85 65.61
CA PRO A 805 -27.16 -17.51 66.61
C PRO A 805 -28.63 -17.06 66.56
N ASN A 806 -29.57 -17.96 66.93
CA ASN A 806 -30.97 -17.59 67.23
C ASN A 806 -31.35 -18.00 68.65
N ASP A 807 -32.21 -17.18 69.25
CA ASP A 807 -32.81 -17.46 70.54
C ASP A 807 -33.99 -18.43 70.40
N ARG A 808 -34.13 -19.33 71.36
CA ARG A 808 -35.25 -20.28 71.46
C ARG A 808 -36.56 -19.54 71.70
N LEU A 809 -37.66 -20.01 71.10
CA LEU A 809 -39.00 -19.58 71.48
C LEU A 809 -39.35 -20.11 72.88
N PRO A 810 -39.92 -19.26 73.75
CA PRO A 810 -40.42 -19.71 75.05
C PRO A 810 -41.54 -20.74 74.87
N GLY A 811 -41.46 -21.84 75.61
CA GLY A 811 -42.45 -22.91 75.59
C GLY A 811 -43.70 -22.62 76.42
N SER A 812 -44.74 -23.42 76.19
CA SER A 812 -45.92 -23.43 77.06
C SER A 812 -46.49 -24.83 77.25
N ILE A 813 -47.13 -25.08 78.40
CA ILE A 813 -47.86 -26.32 78.68
C ILE A 813 -49.31 -25.95 79.00
N SER A 814 -50.26 -26.59 78.32
CA SER A 814 -51.69 -26.46 78.59
C SER A 814 -52.34 -27.80 78.90
N TRP A 815 -53.29 -27.80 79.83
CA TRP A 815 -54.05 -29.00 80.22
C TRP A 815 -55.47 -28.64 80.64
N ARG A 816 -56.30 -29.67 80.78
CA ARG A 816 -57.68 -29.53 81.24
C ARG A 816 -57.92 -30.40 82.46
N LYS A 817 -58.84 -29.94 83.31
CA LYS A 817 -59.29 -30.61 84.51
C LYS A 817 -60.78 -30.86 84.45
N THR A 818 -61.19 -32.11 84.63
CA THR A 818 -62.59 -32.52 84.60
C THR A 818 -62.96 -33.40 85.79
N GLU A 819 -64.26 -33.54 86.00
CA GLU A 819 -64.84 -34.53 86.91
C GLU A 819 -64.79 -35.92 86.26
N SER A 820 -64.36 -36.92 87.03
CA SER A 820 -64.15 -38.26 86.49
C SER A 820 -65.41 -38.85 85.86
N GLY A 821 -65.24 -39.40 84.64
CA GLY A 821 -66.34 -39.95 83.83
C GLY A 821 -67.26 -38.91 83.18
N THR A 822 -66.92 -37.62 83.22
CA THR A 822 -67.69 -36.53 82.60
C THR A 822 -66.81 -35.55 81.82
N THR A 823 -67.41 -34.67 81.03
CA THR A 823 -66.72 -33.54 80.38
C THR A 823 -66.84 -32.23 81.16
N ASN A 824 -67.39 -32.26 82.37
CA ASN A 824 -67.61 -31.06 83.18
C ASN A 824 -66.26 -30.53 83.69
N PRO A 825 -65.92 -29.26 83.43
CA PRO A 825 -64.68 -28.68 83.92
C PRO A 825 -64.70 -28.54 85.45
N LEU A 826 -63.55 -28.78 86.08
CA LEU A 826 -63.37 -28.58 87.52
C LEU A 826 -62.44 -27.43 87.80
N ALA A 827 -63.01 -26.38 88.39
CA ALA A 827 -62.23 -25.24 88.86
C ALA A 827 -61.71 -25.42 90.29
N GLY A 828 -60.60 -24.73 90.59
CA GLY A 828 -60.01 -24.71 91.94
C GLY A 828 -59.02 -25.84 92.24
N SER A 829 -58.50 -26.52 91.21
CA SER A 829 -57.32 -27.40 91.36
C SER A 829 -56.03 -26.58 91.39
N VAL A 830 -55.00 -27.10 92.05
CA VAL A 830 -53.68 -26.47 92.20
C VAL A 830 -52.62 -27.41 91.65
N TRP A 831 -51.70 -26.87 90.85
CA TRP A 831 -50.72 -27.64 90.10
C TRP A 831 -49.29 -27.21 90.40
N LYS A 832 -48.37 -28.14 90.12
CA LYS A 832 -46.94 -27.93 90.10
C LYS A 832 -46.35 -28.43 88.78
N LEU A 833 -45.50 -27.61 88.17
CA LEU A 833 -44.61 -28.00 87.08
C LEU A 833 -43.18 -28.07 87.61
N THR A 834 -42.47 -29.16 87.33
CA THR A 834 -41.06 -29.35 87.70
C THR A 834 -40.26 -29.70 86.46
N ASN A 835 -39.17 -28.97 86.17
CA ASN A 835 -38.28 -29.34 85.07
C ASN A 835 -37.16 -30.30 85.52
N ALA A 836 -36.48 -30.92 84.55
CA ALA A 836 -35.39 -31.86 84.82
C ALA A 836 -34.18 -31.26 85.59
N SER A 837 -34.00 -29.94 85.56
CA SER A 837 -32.95 -29.23 86.32
C SER A 837 -33.34 -28.90 87.78
N GLY A 838 -34.58 -29.21 88.18
CA GLY A 838 -35.11 -28.94 89.52
C GLY A 838 -35.79 -27.58 89.69
N ALA A 839 -35.92 -26.78 88.62
CA ALA A 839 -36.73 -25.57 88.66
C ALA A 839 -38.22 -25.94 88.76
N THR A 840 -38.95 -25.24 89.63
CA THR A 840 -40.37 -25.53 89.88
C THR A 840 -41.21 -24.28 89.75
N ILE A 841 -42.38 -24.43 89.14
CA ILE A 841 -43.48 -23.48 89.19
C ILE A 841 -44.56 -24.13 90.04
N THR A 842 -44.78 -23.61 91.25
CA THR A 842 -45.77 -24.10 92.21
C THR A 842 -46.98 -23.17 92.24
N ASP A 843 -48.02 -23.60 92.97
CA ASP A 843 -49.21 -22.77 93.26
C ASP A 843 -49.92 -22.27 91.98
N ILE A 844 -49.86 -23.08 90.91
CA ILE A 844 -50.57 -22.82 89.67
C ILE A 844 -52.05 -23.07 89.96
N THR A 845 -52.77 -22.01 90.30
CA THR A 845 -54.19 -22.01 90.65
C THR A 845 -55.02 -21.66 89.42
N ASP A 846 -56.18 -22.31 89.28
CA ASP A 846 -57.10 -22.06 88.16
C ASP A 846 -57.55 -20.60 88.14
N CYS A 847 -57.20 -19.89 87.07
CA CYS A 847 -57.58 -18.52 86.88
C CYS A 847 -58.99 -18.42 86.28
N VAL A 848 -60.02 -18.29 87.12
CA VAL A 848 -61.39 -18.05 86.65
C VAL A 848 -61.74 -16.57 86.72
N ALA A 849 -61.27 -15.78 85.74
CA ALA A 849 -61.54 -14.34 85.68
C ALA A 849 -62.01 -13.90 84.26
N PRO A 850 -63.03 -13.04 84.14
CA PRO A 850 -63.38 -12.42 82.86
C PRO A 850 -62.32 -11.37 82.49
N GLY A 851 -61.28 -11.78 81.74
CA GLY A 851 -60.17 -10.92 81.32
C GLY A 851 -58.86 -11.68 81.15
N SER A 852 -57.73 -11.01 81.40
CA SER A 852 -56.37 -11.60 81.39
C SER A 852 -55.96 -12.09 82.78
N CYS A 853 -55.36 -13.26 82.85
CA CYS A 853 -54.86 -13.84 84.08
C CYS A 853 -53.50 -13.24 84.51
N THR A 854 -53.31 -13.00 85.81
CA THR A 854 -52.08 -12.40 86.36
C THR A 854 -51.18 -13.41 87.08
N GLY A 855 -51.64 -14.66 87.26
CA GLY A 855 -50.90 -15.75 87.90
C GLY A 855 -50.17 -16.65 86.88
N PRO A 856 -49.55 -17.77 87.31
CA PRO A 856 -48.86 -18.69 86.40
C PRO A 856 -49.76 -19.29 85.31
N ASP A 857 -51.04 -19.50 85.64
CA ASP A 857 -52.06 -19.87 84.66
C ASP A 857 -52.52 -18.66 83.85
N GLN A 858 -52.54 -18.81 82.52
CA GLN A 858 -52.86 -17.80 81.53
C GLN A 858 -54.17 -18.11 80.78
N ASP A 859 -54.86 -19.22 81.07
CA ASP A 859 -56.16 -19.55 80.49
C ASP A 859 -57.30 -19.14 81.44
N PRO A 860 -58.24 -18.25 81.03
CA PRO A 860 -59.33 -17.80 81.91
C PRO A 860 -60.51 -18.79 81.99
N ALA A 861 -60.51 -19.87 81.21
CA ALA A 861 -61.62 -20.81 81.15
C ALA A 861 -61.61 -21.78 82.35
N PRO A 862 -62.73 -21.93 83.09
CA PRO A 862 -62.79 -22.84 84.23
C PRO A 862 -62.26 -24.24 83.91
N GLY A 863 -61.37 -24.75 84.76
CA GLY A 863 -60.76 -26.08 84.61
C GLY A 863 -59.85 -26.21 83.38
N SER A 864 -59.42 -25.13 82.75
CA SER A 864 -58.41 -25.13 81.68
C SER A 864 -57.21 -24.32 82.16
N PHE A 865 -56.01 -24.79 81.83
CA PHE A 865 -54.78 -24.17 82.28
C PHE A 865 -53.82 -23.97 81.12
N ARG A 866 -53.05 -22.88 81.15
CA ARG A 866 -51.93 -22.64 80.24
C ARG A 866 -50.81 -21.90 80.95
N VAL A 867 -49.65 -22.52 81.09
CA VAL A 867 -48.45 -21.87 81.62
C VAL A 867 -47.50 -21.56 80.47
N GLU A 868 -47.12 -20.31 80.33
CA GLU A 868 -46.23 -19.81 79.26
C GLU A 868 -44.81 -19.52 79.78
N ARG A 869 -43.89 -19.14 78.88
CA ARG A 869 -42.49 -18.75 79.19
C ARG A 869 -41.65 -19.87 79.82
N LEU A 870 -41.96 -21.12 79.50
CA LEU A 870 -41.22 -22.28 79.96
C LEU A 870 -39.94 -22.46 79.15
N SER A 871 -38.83 -22.76 79.83
CA SER A 871 -37.59 -23.17 79.15
C SER A 871 -37.80 -24.50 78.42
N TRP A 872 -37.00 -24.73 77.39
CA TRP A 872 -36.96 -26.05 76.74
C TRP A 872 -36.49 -27.14 77.71
N GLY A 873 -36.84 -28.38 77.40
CA GLY A 873 -36.53 -29.56 78.20
C GLY A 873 -37.77 -30.27 78.72
N THR A 874 -37.53 -31.27 79.57
CA THR A 874 -38.56 -32.12 80.14
C THR A 874 -39.22 -31.46 81.35
N TRP A 875 -40.54 -31.39 81.35
CA TRP A 875 -41.37 -30.88 82.45
C TRP A 875 -42.35 -31.94 82.92
N THR A 876 -42.45 -32.12 84.24
CA THR A 876 -43.41 -33.01 84.90
C THR A 876 -44.51 -32.17 85.55
N LEU A 877 -45.76 -32.46 85.18
CA LEU A 877 -46.98 -31.84 85.70
C LEU A 877 -47.64 -32.76 86.74
N THR A 878 -47.87 -32.23 87.94
CA THR A 878 -48.47 -32.95 89.06
C THR A 878 -49.55 -32.09 89.73
N GLU A 879 -50.70 -32.67 90.06
CA GLU A 879 -51.71 -32.00 90.90
C GLU A 879 -51.21 -31.98 92.35
N THR A 880 -51.19 -30.82 92.99
CA THR A 880 -50.78 -30.66 94.39
C THR A 880 -51.96 -30.33 95.31
N GLY A 881 -53.07 -29.86 94.74
CA GLY A 881 -54.32 -29.63 95.47
C GLY A 881 -55.54 -29.95 94.62
N ALA A 882 -56.39 -30.86 95.09
CA ALA A 882 -57.67 -31.15 94.45
C ALA A 882 -58.70 -30.04 94.72
N PRO A 883 -59.68 -29.84 93.81
CA PRO A 883 -60.84 -29.00 94.08
C PRO A 883 -61.60 -29.45 95.33
N LEU A 884 -62.24 -28.50 96.02
CA LEU A 884 -63.00 -28.79 97.25
C LEU A 884 -64.04 -29.89 97.01
N GLY A 885 -63.97 -30.98 97.78
CA GLY A 885 -64.88 -32.13 97.67
C GLY A 885 -64.40 -33.26 96.73
N TYR A 886 -63.18 -33.17 96.19
CA TYR A 886 -62.59 -34.18 95.30
C TYR A 886 -61.29 -34.77 95.90
N LEU A 887 -60.97 -36.01 95.51
CA LEU A 887 -59.70 -36.66 95.86
C LEU A 887 -58.58 -36.18 94.92
N LEU A 888 -57.37 -36.02 95.47
CA LEU A 888 -56.16 -35.70 94.70
C LEU A 888 -55.79 -36.84 93.75
N THR A 889 -55.52 -36.52 92.50
CA THR A 889 -55.05 -37.52 91.53
C THR A 889 -53.59 -37.90 91.78
N THR A 890 -53.23 -39.16 91.52
CA THR A 890 -51.84 -39.63 91.52
C THR A 890 -51.23 -39.65 90.12
N ARG A 891 -51.97 -39.23 89.10
CA ARG A 891 -51.46 -39.15 87.72
C ARG A 891 -50.45 -38.01 87.64
N GLU A 892 -49.29 -38.31 87.05
CA GLU A 892 -48.32 -37.30 86.60
C GLU A 892 -48.23 -37.37 85.08
N GLU A 893 -48.01 -36.23 84.44
CA GLU A 893 -47.76 -36.17 83.00
C GLU A 893 -46.39 -35.56 82.74
N THR A 894 -45.59 -36.20 81.89
CA THR A 894 -44.29 -35.68 81.47
C THR A 894 -44.35 -35.19 80.04
N LEU A 895 -43.95 -33.95 79.81
CA LEU A 895 -44.01 -33.26 78.52
C LEU A 895 -42.62 -32.74 78.13
N GLN A 896 -42.28 -32.88 76.86
CA GLN A 896 -41.01 -32.41 76.32
C GLN A 896 -41.23 -31.13 75.52
N ILE A 897 -40.67 -30.01 75.98
CA ILE A 897 -40.64 -28.77 75.20
C ILE A 897 -39.35 -28.74 74.38
N GLY A 898 -39.46 -28.52 73.07
CA GLY A 898 -38.30 -28.44 72.17
C GLY A 898 -38.67 -27.86 70.80
N SER A 899 -37.71 -27.82 69.88
CA SER A 899 -37.81 -27.17 68.56
C SER A 899 -39.03 -27.61 67.74
N GLN A 900 -39.33 -28.90 67.73
CA GLN A 900 -40.44 -29.47 66.98
C GLN A 900 -41.81 -29.28 67.67
N ALA A 901 -41.83 -28.95 68.97
CA ALA A 901 -43.05 -28.83 69.75
C ALA A 901 -42.86 -27.91 70.97
N VAL A 902 -42.88 -26.60 70.71
CA VAL A 902 -42.69 -25.53 71.70
C VAL A 902 -43.90 -25.39 72.62
N HIS A 903 -45.10 -25.63 72.10
CA HIS A 903 -46.35 -25.60 72.85
C HIS A 903 -46.86 -27.02 73.04
N GLN A 904 -46.92 -27.47 74.29
CA GLN A 904 -47.38 -28.79 74.68
C GLN A 904 -48.82 -28.71 75.20
N THR A 905 -49.64 -29.67 74.80
CA THR A 905 -51.00 -29.83 75.33
C THR A 905 -51.17 -31.24 75.84
N VAL A 906 -51.56 -31.38 77.10
CA VAL A 906 -51.99 -32.67 77.65
C VAL A 906 -53.29 -33.07 76.99
N LYS A 907 -53.27 -34.17 76.24
CA LYS A 907 -54.42 -34.62 75.42
C LYS A 907 -55.60 -35.08 76.28
N ASP A 908 -55.30 -35.92 77.26
CA ASP A 908 -56.33 -36.50 78.13
C ASP A 908 -56.47 -35.64 79.38
N PRO A 909 -57.67 -35.08 79.66
CA PRO A 909 -57.87 -34.23 80.83
C PRO A 909 -57.54 -34.98 82.12
N PHE A 910 -57.06 -34.25 83.12
CA PHE A 910 -56.89 -34.80 84.44
C PHE A 910 -58.26 -34.90 85.13
N GLU A 911 -58.61 -36.12 85.55
CA GLU A 911 -59.88 -36.40 86.21
C GLU A 911 -59.70 -36.51 87.73
N ASN A 912 -60.61 -35.90 88.50
CA ASN A 912 -60.72 -36.19 89.94
C ASN A 912 -62.08 -36.80 90.26
N THR A 913 -62.07 -37.74 91.20
CA THR A 913 -63.26 -38.40 91.72
C THR A 913 -63.76 -37.69 92.98
N ARG A 914 -65.07 -37.53 93.15
CA ARG A 914 -65.64 -36.92 94.37
C ARG A 914 -65.27 -37.73 95.62
N ALA A 915 -64.92 -37.05 96.70
CA ALA A 915 -64.62 -37.67 97.98
C ALA A 915 -65.91 -38.20 98.65
N PRO A 916 -65.92 -39.43 99.19
CA PRO A 916 -67.08 -39.98 99.89
C PRO A 916 -67.30 -39.28 101.25
N VAL A 917 -68.54 -38.93 101.59
CA VAL A 917 -68.90 -38.29 102.88
C VAL A 917 -68.86 -39.34 104.01
N PRO A 918 -68.09 -39.18 105.10
CA PRO A 918 -68.03 -40.16 106.19
C PRO A 918 -69.25 -40.08 107.12
N VAL A 919 -69.82 -41.23 107.51
CA VAL A 919 -70.84 -41.33 108.58
C VAL A 919 -70.23 -42.04 109.80
N LEU A 920 -70.19 -41.37 110.96
CA LEU A 920 -69.74 -41.92 112.25
C LEU A 920 -70.94 -42.25 113.17
N PRO A 921 -70.96 -43.39 113.88
CA PRO A 921 -72.05 -43.77 114.80
C PRO A 921 -71.73 -43.44 116.27
N LEU A 922 -72.75 -43.12 117.09
CA LEU A 922 -72.79 -43.37 118.55
C LEU A 922 -74.19 -43.13 119.18
N THR A 923 -74.35 -43.67 120.38
CA THR A 923 -75.54 -44.15 121.12
C THR A 923 -76.47 -43.11 121.77
N GLY A 924 -77.79 -43.29 121.62
CA GLY A 924 -78.81 -43.35 122.69
C GLY A 924 -79.43 -42.07 123.30
N GLY A 925 -80.73 -41.84 123.06
CA GLY A 925 -81.65 -41.13 123.99
C GLY A 925 -82.55 -40.04 123.38
N THR A 926 -83.82 -40.37 123.15
CA THR A 926 -84.91 -39.64 122.46
C THR A 926 -85.61 -38.51 123.26
N PRO A 927 -86.28 -37.56 122.56
CA PRO A 927 -87.56 -37.02 123.02
C PRO A 927 -88.65 -37.03 121.92
N SER A 928 -89.86 -37.54 122.24
CA SER A 928 -91.15 -36.83 122.04
C SER A 928 -92.42 -37.71 122.06
N ASP A 929 -92.36 -39.04 122.06
CA ASP A 929 -93.60 -39.87 122.01
C ASP A 929 -94.11 -40.41 123.37
N ILE A 930 -93.45 -40.08 124.49
CA ILE A 930 -93.82 -40.58 125.84
C ILE A 930 -94.98 -39.78 126.49
N TYR A 931 -95.34 -38.60 125.96
CA TYR A 931 -96.42 -37.76 126.51
C TYR A 931 -97.82 -38.11 125.99
N HIS A 932 -97.95 -38.86 124.89
CA HIS A 932 -99.26 -39.22 124.32
C HIS A 932 -99.83 -40.56 124.84
N TYR A 933 -98.99 -41.47 125.34
CA TYR A 933 -99.44 -42.74 125.93
C TYR A 933 -99.57 -42.72 127.46
N SER A 934 -99.03 -41.70 128.13
CA SER A 934 -99.15 -41.50 129.58
C SER A 934 -100.41 -40.72 130.00
N GLY A 935 -101.09 -40.03 129.08
CA GLY A 935 -102.38 -39.34 129.32
C GLY A 935 -103.63 -40.23 129.19
N GLY A 936 -103.57 -41.32 128.42
CA GLY A 936 -104.69 -42.24 128.22
C GLY A 936 -104.97 -43.16 129.42
N GLY A 937 -103.93 -43.54 130.17
CA GLY A 937 -104.05 -44.42 131.33
C GLY A 937 -104.73 -43.77 132.55
N LEU A 938 -104.55 -42.46 132.74
CA LEU A 938 -105.14 -41.72 133.87
C LEU A 938 -106.62 -41.34 133.65
N LEU A 939 -107.08 -41.27 132.40
CA LEU A 939 -108.50 -41.04 132.04
C LEU A 939 -109.37 -42.30 132.18
N ILE A 940 -108.80 -43.50 131.95
CA ILE A 940 -109.50 -44.78 132.13
C ILE A 940 -109.68 -45.14 133.61
N VAL A 941 -108.72 -44.76 134.47
CA VAL A 941 -108.82 -44.94 135.93
C VAL A 941 -109.81 -43.95 136.56
N ALA A 942 -109.95 -42.74 136.02
CA ALA A 942 -110.95 -41.75 136.45
C ALA A 942 -112.39 -42.11 136.03
N ALA A 943 -112.59 -42.69 134.84
CA ALA A 943 -113.91 -43.13 134.36
C ALA A 943 -114.45 -44.37 135.10
N ALA A 944 -113.57 -45.32 135.47
CA ALA A 944 -113.97 -46.51 136.24
C ALA A 944 -114.41 -46.16 137.69
N LEU A 945 -113.77 -45.16 138.31
CA LEU A 945 -114.12 -44.69 139.66
C LEU A 945 -115.43 -43.86 139.70
N VAL A 946 -115.85 -43.26 138.59
CA VAL A 946 -117.13 -42.53 138.48
C VAL A 946 -118.31 -43.46 138.10
N LEU A 947 -118.08 -44.54 137.34
CA LEU A 947 -119.11 -45.52 136.99
C LEU A 947 -119.44 -46.51 138.13
N LEU A 948 -118.47 -46.93 138.94
CA LEU A 948 -118.77 -47.80 140.10
C LEU A 948 -119.39 -47.03 141.29
N LYS A 949 -119.22 -45.70 141.35
CA LYS A 949 -119.96 -44.83 142.30
C LYS A 949 -121.41 -44.58 141.85
N ARG A 950 -121.80 -44.91 140.61
CA ARG A 950 -123.14 -44.66 140.04
C ARG A 950 -124.03 -45.90 139.92
N CYS A 951 -123.50 -47.13 139.95
CA CYS A 951 -124.31 -48.36 139.95
C CYS A 951 -124.71 -48.92 141.33
N ARG A 952 -124.48 -48.15 142.41
CA ARG A 952 -125.05 -48.40 143.74
C ARG A 952 -126.10 -47.35 144.11
N ARG A 953 -127.08 -47.06 143.22
CA ARG A 953 -128.38 -46.43 143.57
C ARG A 953 -129.35 -46.28 142.38
N ASN A 954 -130.11 -47.34 142.09
CA ASN A 954 -131.51 -47.35 141.61
C ASN A 954 -132.01 -48.80 141.75
N LYS A 955 -132.78 -49.12 142.82
CA LYS A 955 -134.24 -49.39 142.85
C LYS A 955 -134.62 -50.71 142.14
N HIS A 956 -134.99 -51.77 142.85
CA HIS A 956 -136.35 -52.13 143.32
C HIS A 956 -137.43 -52.12 142.21
N SER A 957 -138.03 -53.31 142.02
CA SER A 957 -139.17 -53.70 141.17
C SER A 957 -138.93 -53.84 139.68
#